data_AF-A0BAP9-F1
#
_entry.id   AF-A0BAP9-F1
#
_cell.length_a   1.000
_cell.length_b   1.000
_cell.length_c   1.000
_cell.angle_alpha   90.00
_cell.angle_beta   90.00
_cell.angle_gamma   90.00
#
_symmetry.space_group_name_H-M   'P 1'
#
loop_
_entity.id
_entity.type
_entity.pdbx_description
1 polymer ?
#
loop_
_entity_poly.entity_id
_entity_poly.type
_entity_poly.pdbx_seq_one_letter_code
_entity_poly.pdbx_strand_id
1 'polypeptide(L)'
;MSEYHDEFQEDQQKLNALNLSWTLGFNYKMVNGVHNLTNDSRKEIFYATAHTGVIFDYGNNQQRLLQGHCNKISCTAYCKELDIIVTADAGPDSMLVIWDAKTGVPRRTIFEPHANGVQAVDISENGQYLVTLSKEEPDKIQSISFWDWQSQDPRLRTTVLDDKLKDYQYYVTINNNAEQKQNQQQIFEFATTGKKRVVFWSWEYGAAGFEYYSPEVQKNKVLTQTVFIPKNKNVVTGTLDGYIIVWDVSLIIEEYGQPDERRVIKIVNLMNVANKSETQQKKGNAQILLLRVQGRYLVVGASNGSIRFYDFKFRIRAWFEDVVIGQNGLNIQCIGSITNLSFANESVFQEDFETESDEEKDKDEQSQKKSKPFLCQDFIVVDDKANVILLKSSQFQEIEKEKKKGTVIMSSIVPNVPVVAFSCEDNKIYEWNFYEKHNKLKEIKEKGSELQIQSTFIEYSPDGYYLAVCSKNGIVHMYDCREEKWLKNLLVSETDKTKPKITYLTFSIDSKYFATIDESYAVSVFNFDFDPNSQLKQQKEWIFAGKYRVHHGPIKSVAFGETLDEKNQVQLKVFTIGEDMKLAVYDVLDPTQDPYNRVKLRSVVSIEQECLPSACIWYPINLQREDVLLTTNSEFKLKLWTVLKDLRIICKKTCLGPTFGGHIKRLLLLNPSDMKNEYQDKYLAYSTGEKVVGIIKLPLDGNPNKTMGLIAHPEKIVDLSSTQDGKLFFTSGGDDFAINIWSVDFAALEDNFQTQETEYEIFSNLLDGGPEGQTLRDLKDFFYYSQIRSKDEHTTKARKLDGLVPLTAIADMMRSMGYFPTNQEIENMINEIKFSKYLETGEQISELEINTFLKLYVNHKPVNGVTKGQIYDALKTLSKDTGVMPWDQFTELLKTKGEKLDEQEIEYYLESLLPNKNYPQQLHLNNLCDELLGFEDMDGTQEQQEQQEEVQDAGSEDEQQ
;
A
#
# COMPACT_ATOMS: atom_id res chain seq x y z
N MET A 1 -35.84 10.31 -4.50
CA MET A 1 -34.46 10.71 -4.88
C MET A 1 -33.52 10.51 -3.71
N SER A 2 -33.71 11.11 -2.54
CA SER A 2 -32.95 10.72 -1.34
C SER A 2 -33.23 9.28 -0.94
N GLU A 3 -34.50 8.90 -0.76
CA GLU A 3 -34.89 7.53 -0.37
C GLU A 3 -34.34 6.47 -1.36
N TYR A 4 -34.51 6.71 -2.66
CA TYR A 4 -33.90 5.90 -3.74
C TYR A 4 -32.35 5.87 -3.76
N HIS A 5 -31.67 6.83 -3.13
CA HIS A 5 -30.21 6.86 -3.02
C HIS A 5 -29.74 6.13 -1.76
N ASP A 6 -30.48 6.24 -0.67
CA ASP A 6 -30.30 5.46 0.54
C ASP A 6 -30.52 3.95 0.23
N GLU A 7 -31.61 3.61 -0.49
CA GLU A 7 -31.87 2.24 -0.99
C GLU A 7 -30.73 1.73 -1.90
N PHE A 8 -30.26 2.52 -2.87
CA PHE A 8 -29.20 2.09 -3.80
C PHE A 8 -27.82 1.96 -3.12
N GLN A 9 -27.52 2.77 -2.10
CA GLN A 9 -26.31 2.61 -1.30
C GLN A 9 -26.40 1.43 -0.34
N GLU A 10 -27.57 1.17 0.26
CA GLU A 10 -27.79 -0.06 1.03
C GLU A 10 -27.66 -1.31 0.14
N ASP A 11 -28.19 -1.29 -1.08
CA ASP A 11 -28.15 -2.44 -1.98
C ASP A 11 -26.74 -2.69 -2.55
N GLN A 12 -25.95 -1.66 -2.87
CA GLN A 12 -24.52 -1.84 -3.17
C GLN A 12 -23.72 -2.35 -1.96
N GLN A 13 -24.05 -1.93 -0.74
CA GLN A 13 -23.41 -2.46 0.48
C GLN A 13 -23.75 -3.93 0.76
N LYS A 14 -24.90 -4.44 0.27
CA LYS A 14 -25.30 -5.85 0.42
C LYS A 14 -24.56 -6.82 -0.52
N LEU A 15 -23.96 -6.32 -1.61
CA LEU A 15 -23.26 -7.15 -2.62
C LEU A 15 -21.75 -7.31 -2.32
N ASN A 16 -21.12 -6.28 -1.76
CA ASN A 16 -19.69 -6.27 -1.49
C ASN A 16 -19.37 -7.00 -0.17
N ALA A 17 -18.80 -8.19 -0.26
CA ALA A 17 -18.44 -9.00 0.91
C ALA A 17 -17.22 -8.46 1.71
N LEU A 18 -16.42 -7.59 1.10
CA LEU A 18 -15.27 -6.91 1.69
C LEU A 18 -15.29 -5.42 1.32
N ASN A 19 -15.52 -4.54 2.29
CA ASN A 19 -15.64 -3.09 2.06
C ASN A 19 -14.55 -2.29 2.77
N LEU A 20 -14.06 -1.22 2.15
CA LEU A 20 -13.28 -0.21 2.85
C LEU A 20 -14.24 0.68 3.68
N SER A 21 -14.18 0.56 5.00
CA SER A 21 -15.13 1.19 5.93
C SER A 21 -14.68 2.55 6.50
N TRP A 22 -13.37 2.83 6.40
CA TRP A 22 -12.71 4.04 6.89
C TRP A 22 -11.23 4.07 6.46
N THR A 23 -10.69 5.28 6.30
CA THR A 23 -9.24 5.50 6.18
C THR A 23 -8.73 6.53 7.19
N LEU A 24 -7.62 6.21 7.86
CA LEU A 24 -6.85 7.16 8.66
C LEU A 24 -5.62 7.65 7.90
N GLY A 25 -5.18 8.86 8.23
CA GLY A 25 -4.03 9.51 7.60
C GLY A 25 -4.38 10.12 6.24
N PHE A 26 -3.48 10.98 5.74
CA PHE A 26 -3.64 11.68 4.47
C PHE A 26 -2.29 12.20 3.95
N ASN A 27 -2.20 12.47 2.64
CA ASN A 27 -0.96 12.90 2.00
C ASN A 27 -0.67 14.40 2.24
N TYR A 28 -0.24 14.74 3.46
CA TYR A 28 0.07 16.13 3.87
C TYR A 28 1.18 16.81 3.05
N LYS A 29 1.98 16.03 2.30
CA LYS A 29 3.05 16.50 1.41
C LYS A 29 2.52 16.97 0.04
N MET A 30 1.29 16.60 -0.33
CA MET A 30 0.64 17.08 -1.56
C MET A 30 0.16 18.52 -1.43
N VAL A 31 0.63 19.39 -2.33
CA VAL A 31 0.14 20.76 -2.48
C VAL A 31 -1.26 20.73 -3.10
N ASN A 32 -2.19 21.52 -2.56
CA ASN A 32 -3.62 21.47 -2.87
C ASN A 32 -4.26 20.10 -2.61
N GLY A 33 -3.72 19.31 -1.68
CA GLY A 33 -4.24 17.98 -1.34
C GLY A 33 -5.44 17.96 -0.38
N VAL A 34 -5.85 19.13 0.14
CA VAL A 34 -6.96 19.30 1.10
C VAL A 34 -7.82 20.51 0.71
N HIS A 35 -9.13 20.32 0.54
CA HIS A 35 -10.10 21.35 0.18
C HIS A 35 -11.18 21.50 1.25
N ASN A 36 -11.57 22.74 1.56
CA ASN A 36 -12.67 23.01 2.49
C ASN A 36 -14.00 23.07 1.72
N LEU A 37 -14.90 22.12 2.00
CA LEU A 37 -16.21 21.99 1.36
C LEU A 37 -17.33 22.67 2.17
N THR A 38 -17.02 23.12 3.39
CA THR A 38 -17.96 23.70 4.37
C THR A 38 -18.75 24.87 3.80
N ASN A 39 -20.04 24.89 4.06
CA ASN A 39 -20.95 26.00 3.75
C ASN A 39 -22.05 26.07 4.82
N ASP A 40 -23.05 26.93 4.66
CA ASP A 40 -24.12 27.13 5.66
C ASP A 40 -24.97 25.87 5.95
N SER A 41 -24.89 24.83 5.09
CA SER A 41 -25.65 23.58 5.23
C SER A 41 -24.83 22.34 5.60
N ARG A 42 -23.50 22.33 5.38
CA ARG A 42 -22.64 21.16 5.66
C ARG A 42 -21.27 21.53 6.23
N LYS A 43 -20.67 20.63 7.01
CA LYS A 43 -19.35 20.80 7.66
C LYS A 43 -18.39 19.74 7.17
N GLU A 44 -17.98 19.89 5.92
CA GLU A 44 -17.19 18.89 5.21
C GLU A 44 -15.82 19.43 4.78
N ILE A 45 -14.85 18.52 4.73
CA ILE A 45 -13.56 18.71 4.06
C ILE A 45 -13.32 17.57 3.08
N PHE A 46 -12.59 17.84 2.01
CA PHE A 46 -11.99 16.80 1.19
C PHE A 46 -10.49 16.71 1.48
N TYR A 47 -9.96 15.50 1.54
CA TYR A 47 -8.52 15.23 1.44
C TYR A 47 -8.28 13.92 0.68
N ALA A 48 -7.11 13.78 0.06
CA ALA A 48 -6.70 12.50 -0.53
C ALA A 48 -5.66 11.78 0.34
N THR A 49 -5.77 10.45 0.37
CA THR A 49 -4.98 9.53 1.18
C THR A 49 -4.76 8.25 0.40
N ALA A 50 -3.53 7.72 0.36
CA ALA A 50 -3.21 6.56 -0.48
C ALA A 50 -3.74 6.71 -1.93
N HIS A 51 -4.63 5.82 -2.37
CA HIS A 51 -5.32 5.84 -3.67
C HIS A 51 -6.78 6.35 -3.59
N THR A 52 -7.21 6.84 -2.43
CA THR A 52 -8.62 7.12 -2.10
C THR A 52 -8.83 8.61 -1.83
N GLY A 53 -9.84 9.20 -2.44
CA GLY A 53 -10.36 10.51 -2.03
C GLY A 53 -11.27 10.36 -0.83
N VAL A 54 -11.20 11.26 0.16
CA VAL A 54 -12.06 11.21 1.35
C VAL A 54 -12.78 12.52 1.52
N ILE A 55 -14.11 12.47 1.50
CA ILE A 55 -14.95 13.56 1.97
C ILE A 55 -15.32 13.26 3.42
N PHE A 56 -14.89 14.12 4.34
CA PHE A 56 -15.07 13.95 5.78
C PHE A 56 -16.00 15.02 6.35
N ASP A 57 -17.18 14.59 6.83
CA ASP A 57 -18.08 15.40 7.64
C ASP A 57 -17.55 15.44 9.08
N TYR A 58 -16.93 16.57 9.45
CA TYR A 58 -16.41 16.80 10.79
C TYR A 58 -17.47 17.33 11.78
N GLY A 59 -18.70 17.56 11.32
CA GLY A 59 -19.87 17.82 12.15
C GLY A 59 -20.52 16.55 12.69
N ASN A 60 -20.69 15.53 11.83
CA ASN A 60 -21.31 14.24 12.16
C ASN A 60 -20.30 13.09 12.34
N ASN A 61 -19.01 13.33 12.08
CA ASN A 61 -17.91 12.37 12.21
C ASN A 61 -18.02 11.15 11.27
N GLN A 62 -18.28 11.42 9.98
CA GLN A 62 -18.48 10.42 8.93
C GLN A 62 -17.56 10.65 7.74
N GLN A 63 -17.10 9.58 7.09
CA GLN A 63 -16.33 9.61 5.85
C GLN A 63 -17.17 9.06 4.70
N ARG A 64 -17.02 9.67 3.52
CA ARG A 64 -17.47 9.15 2.23
C ARG A 64 -16.22 8.96 1.36
N LEU A 65 -16.02 7.74 0.87
CA LEU A 65 -14.78 7.29 0.25
C LEU A 65 -14.93 7.25 -1.27
N LEU A 66 -14.04 7.95 -1.97
CA LEU A 66 -13.99 8.06 -3.42
C LEU A 66 -12.91 7.09 -3.91
N GLN A 67 -13.33 5.85 -4.22
CA GLN A 67 -12.46 4.74 -4.63
C GLN A 67 -12.47 4.57 -6.16
N GLY A 68 -11.33 4.19 -6.74
CA GLY A 68 -11.23 3.88 -8.16
C GLY A 68 -9.80 3.93 -8.71
N HIS A 69 -8.96 4.85 -8.22
CA HIS A 69 -7.54 4.89 -8.61
C HIS A 69 -6.81 3.62 -8.16
N CYS A 70 -5.98 3.06 -9.02
CA CYS A 70 -5.12 1.92 -8.73
C CYS A 70 -3.72 2.32 -8.23
N ASN A 71 -3.35 3.61 -8.35
CA ASN A 71 -2.11 4.19 -7.82
C ASN A 71 -2.39 5.31 -6.80
N LYS A 72 -1.32 5.83 -6.21
CA LYS A 72 -1.35 6.93 -5.26
C LYS A 72 -1.83 8.24 -5.90
N ILE A 73 -2.85 8.87 -5.32
CA ILE A 73 -3.36 10.18 -5.77
C ILE A 73 -2.24 11.22 -5.63
N SER A 74 -1.91 11.87 -6.75
CA SER A 74 -0.75 12.74 -6.92
C SER A 74 -1.11 14.23 -6.89
N CYS A 75 -2.33 14.57 -7.33
CA CYS A 75 -2.84 15.93 -7.36
C CYS A 75 -4.37 15.96 -7.35
N THR A 76 -4.95 17.05 -6.83
CA THR A 76 -6.40 17.25 -6.80
C THR A 76 -6.78 18.72 -7.00
N ALA A 77 -8.00 18.97 -7.49
CA ALA A 77 -8.59 20.30 -7.64
C ALA A 77 -10.06 20.30 -7.18
N TYR A 78 -10.63 21.48 -6.93
CA TYR A 78 -12.01 21.64 -6.46
C TYR A 78 -12.64 22.93 -7.01
N CYS A 79 -13.77 22.80 -7.71
CA CYS A 79 -14.60 23.91 -8.19
C CYS A 79 -15.73 24.18 -7.19
N LYS A 80 -15.69 25.36 -6.53
CA LYS A 80 -16.67 25.79 -5.52
C LYS A 80 -18.08 25.99 -6.05
N GLU A 81 -18.22 26.45 -7.30
CA GLU A 81 -19.51 26.86 -7.87
C GLU A 81 -20.36 25.67 -8.33
N LEU A 82 -19.73 24.62 -8.89
CA LEU A 82 -20.43 23.40 -9.33
C LEU A 82 -20.39 22.25 -8.31
N ASP A 83 -19.69 22.44 -7.19
CA ASP A 83 -19.41 21.43 -6.16
C ASP A 83 -18.74 20.16 -6.70
N ILE A 84 -17.66 20.35 -7.47
CA ILE A 84 -16.94 19.27 -8.18
C ILE A 84 -15.52 19.13 -7.64
N ILE A 85 -15.14 17.91 -7.26
CA ILE A 85 -13.75 17.54 -6.94
C ILE A 85 -13.14 16.81 -8.14
N VAL A 86 -11.85 17.03 -8.39
CA VAL A 86 -11.08 16.32 -9.41
C VAL A 86 -9.89 15.65 -8.73
N THR A 87 -9.70 14.35 -8.97
CA THR A 87 -8.55 13.58 -8.48
C THR A 87 -7.79 12.96 -9.65
N ALA A 88 -6.47 12.91 -9.54
CA ALA A 88 -5.63 12.14 -10.45
C ALA A 88 -4.51 11.42 -9.69
N ASP A 89 -4.15 10.24 -10.16
CA ASP A 89 -3.03 9.45 -9.67
C ASP A 89 -1.87 9.40 -10.67
N ALA A 90 -0.78 8.70 -10.31
CA ALA A 90 0.38 8.63 -11.17
C ALA A 90 1.23 7.35 -11.03
N GLY A 91 0.93 6.37 -11.88
CA GLY A 91 1.68 5.14 -12.16
C GLY A 91 1.17 4.52 -13.48
N PRO A 92 1.36 3.21 -13.70
CA PRO A 92 0.65 2.46 -14.74
C PRO A 92 -0.86 2.61 -14.61
N ASP A 93 -1.61 2.51 -15.71
CA ASP A 93 -3.09 2.49 -15.72
C ASP A 93 -3.74 3.73 -15.05
N SER A 94 -2.98 4.83 -14.93
CA SER A 94 -3.42 6.05 -14.23
C SER A 94 -4.70 6.62 -14.82
N MET A 95 -5.48 7.31 -13.98
CA MET A 95 -6.75 7.89 -14.35
C MET A 95 -6.97 9.27 -13.72
N LEU A 96 -7.86 10.03 -14.34
CA LEU A 96 -8.36 11.34 -13.91
C LEU A 96 -9.87 11.19 -13.67
N VAL A 97 -10.32 11.38 -12.44
CA VAL A 97 -11.73 11.20 -12.05
C VAL A 97 -12.33 12.52 -11.57
N ILE A 98 -13.51 12.83 -12.10
CA ILE A 98 -14.30 14.02 -11.80
C ILE A 98 -15.49 13.57 -10.94
N TRP A 99 -15.59 14.08 -9.72
CA TRP A 99 -16.54 13.66 -8.68
C TRP A 99 -17.56 14.75 -8.37
N ASP A 100 -18.79 14.33 -8.10
CA ASP A 100 -19.80 15.14 -7.42
C ASP A 100 -19.49 15.19 -5.91
N ALA A 101 -19.11 16.34 -5.36
CA ALA A 101 -18.71 16.42 -3.95
C ALA A 101 -19.90 16.34 -2.97
N LYS A 102 -21.13 16.56 -3.45
CA LYS A 102 -22.33 16.44 -2.63
C LYS A 102 -22.73 14.98 -2.40
N THR A 103 -22.59 14.11 -3.39
CA THR A 103 -22.96 12.69 -3.32
C THR A 103 -21.77 11.76 -3.11
N GLY A 104 -20.61 12.08 -3.70
CA GLY A 104 -19.45 11.20 -3.78
C GLY A 104 -19.43 10.31 -5.03
N VAL A 105 -20.38 10.50 -5.96
CA VAL A 105 -20.49 9.71 -7.19
C VAL A 105 -19.52 10.24 -8.26
N PRO A 106 -18.82 9.38 -9.02
CA PRO A 106 -18.00 9.81 -10.16
C PRO A 106 -18.91 10.27 -11.30
N ARG A 107 -18.71 11.50 -11.78
CA ARG A 107 -19.42 12.07 -12.94
C ARG A 107 -18.73 11.73 -14.27
N ARG A 108 -17.40 11.55 -14.27
CA ARG A 108 -16.62 11.10 -15.44
C ARG A 108 -15.27 10.53 -14.98
N THR A 109 -14.90 9.38 -15.53
CA THR A 109 -13.52 8.85 -15.49
C THR A 109 -12.85 9.06 -16.84
N ILE A 110 -11.56 9.40 -16.82
CA ILE A 110 -10.69 9.53 -17.99
C ILE A 110 -9.44 8.70 -17.71
N PHE A 111 -9.35 7.54 -18.37
CA PHE A 111 -8.17 6.66 -18.30
C PHE A 111 -7.00 7.23 -19.11
N GLU A 112 -5.78 6.83 -18.75
CA GLU A 112 -4.52 7.22 -19.38
C GLU A 112 -4.38 8.73 -19.68
N PRO A 113 -4.57 9.64 -18.70
CA PRO A 113 -4.52 11.08 -18.95
C PRO A 113 -3.16 11.52 -19.52
N HIS A 114 -2.09 10.87 -19.05
CA HIS A 114 -0.74 10.86 -19.62
C HIS A 114 -0.10 9.48 -19.35
N ALA A 115 0.91 9.07 -20.14
CA ALA A 115 1.53 7.73 -20.09
C ALA A 115 2.23 7.31 -18.77
N ASN A 116 2.34 8.21 -17.80
CA ASN A 116 2.84 7.93 -16.44
C ASN A 116 2.03 8.72 -15.38
N GLY A 117 0.78 9.05 -15.73
CA GLY A 117 -0.15 9.85 -14.93
C GLY A 117 0.26 11.30 -14.68
N VAL A 118 -0.42 11.91 -13.70
CA VAL A 118 -0.51 13.36 -13.55
C VAL A 118 0.37 13.87 -12.41
N GLN A 119 1.03 15.02 -12.60
CA GLN A 119 1.79 15.75 -11.57
C GLN A 119 0.98 16.85 -10.90
N ALA A 120 0.17 17.55 -11.68
CA ALA A 120 -0.65 18.67 -11.23
C ALA A 120 -1.89 18.81 -12.12
N VAL A 121 -3.01 19.19 -11.51
CA VAL A 121 -4.26 19.56 -12.17
C VAL A 121 -4.76 20.90 -11.63
N ASP A 122 -5.40 21.71 -12.48
CA ASP A 122 -6.23 22.85 -12.06
C ASP A 122 -7.55 22.84 -12.85
N ILE A 123 -8.59 23.44 -12.29
CA ILE A 123 -9.96 23.49 -12.85
C ILE A 123 -10.39 24.94 -13.04
N SER A 124 -11.05 25.23 -14.16
CA SER A 124 -11.58 26.57 -14.43
C SER A 124 -12.70 26.96 -13.44
N GLU A 125 -12.89 28.25 -13.19
CA GLU A 125 -13.90 28.74 -12.24
C GLU A 125 -15.34 28.35 -12.64
N ASN A 126 -15.61 28.22 -13.95
CA ASN A 126 -16.88 27.68 -14.47
C ASN A 126 -17.01 26.13 -14.38
N GLY A 127 -15.99 25.42 -13.90
CA GLY A 127 -15.98 23.98 -13.68
C GLY A 127 -15.98 23.09 -14.94
N GLN A 128 -15.90 23.65 -16.15
CA GLN A 128 -15.94 22.88 -17.42
C GLN A 128 -14.56 22.37 -17.86
N TYR A 129 -13.52 23.19 -17.71
CA TYR A 129 -12.21 22.93 -18.32
C TYR A 129 -11.18 22.52 -17.28
N LEU A 130 -10.30 21.58 -17.65
CA LEU A 130 -9.18 21.12 -16.85
C LEU A 130 -7.87 21.34 -17.59
N VAL A 131 -6.79 21.60 -16.86
CA VAL A 131 -5.43 21.49 -17.38
C VAL A 131 -4.65 20.50 -16.52
N THR A 132 -4.07 19.47 -17.15
CA THR A 132 -3.23 18.47 -16.49
C THR A 132 -1.81 18.51 -17.01
N LEU A 133 -0.85 18.31 -16.11
CA LEU A 133 0.58 18.24 -16.39
C LEU A 133 1.07 16.84 -16.05
N SER A 134 1.89 16.18 -16.89
CA SER A 134 2.38 14.83 -16.64
C SER A 134 3.44 14.77 -15.53
N LYS A 135 3.58 13.59 -14.90
CA LYS A 135 4.66 13.25 -13.95
C LYS A 135 6.06 13.48 -14.54
N GLU A 136 7.04 13.76 -13.67
CA GLU A 136 8.47 13.81 -13.99
C GLU A 136 9.03 12.40 -14.24
N GLU A 137 9.41 12.18 -15.50
CA GLU A 137 10.15 11.06 -16.09
C GLU A 137 11.69 11.23 -16.21
N PRO A 138 12.61 10.39 -15.68
CA PRO A 138 13.97 10.32 -16.24
C PRO A 138 13.94 10.05 -17.75
N ASP A 139 14.73 10.81 -18.52
CA ASP A 139 14.92 10.66 -19.96
C ASP A 139 13.63 10.78 -20.84
N LYS A 140 12.47 11.13 -20.26
CA LYS A 140 11.25 11.52 -20.97
C LYS A 140 10.89 12.99 -20.74
N ILE A 141 10.17 13.56 -21.70
CA ILE A 141 9.76 14.95 -21.73
C ILE A 141 8.34 15.09 -21.18
N GLN A 142 8.11 16.02 -20.24
CA GLN A 142 6.76 16.27 -19.70
C GLN A 142 5.78 16.73 -20.79
N SER A 143 4.51 16.35 -20.65
CA SER A 143 3.40 16.80 -21.50
C SER A 143 2.34 17.56 -20.69
N ILE A 144 1.62 18.44 -21.36
CA ILE A 144 0.51 19.22 -20.81
C ILE A 144 -0.72 19.05 -21.70
N SER A 145 -1.86 18.78 -21.08
CA SER A 145 -3.14 18.52 -21.74
C SER A 145 -4.22 19.47 -21.22
N PHE A 146 -5.05 19.95 -22.14
CA PHE A 146 -6.22 20.81 -21.88
C PHE A 146 -7.48 20.01 -22.25
N TRP A 147 -8.48 20.04 -21.38
CA TRP A 147 -9.64 19.15 -21.45
C TRP A 147 -10.96 19.90 -21.29
N ASP A 148 -12.02 19.33 -21.88
CA ASP A 148 -13.42 19.60 -21.53
C ASP A 148 -14.06 18.26 -21.15
N TRP A 149 -14.18 17.98 -19.85
CA TRP A 149 -14.60 16.67 -19.36
C TRP A 149 -16.08 16.36 -19.65
N GLN A 150 -16.87 17.37 -20.07
CA GLN A 150 -18.28 17.23 -20.47
C GLN A 150 -18.43 16.86 -21.96
N SER A 151 -17.36 17.01 -22.75
CA SER A 151 -17.33 16.58 -24.15
C SER A 151 -17.32 15.05 -24.30
N GLN A 152 -17.79 14.57 -25.47
CA GLN A 152 -17.72 13.16 -25.84
C GLN A 152 -16.24 12.70 -25.93
N ASP A 153 -15.44 13.43 -26.71
CA ASP A 153 -13.97 13.41 -26.65
C ASP A 153 -13.52 14.52 -25.70
N PRO A 154 -13.02 14.19 -24.49
CA PRO A 154 -12.63 15.19 -23.51
C PRO A 154 -11.26 15.82 -23.76
N ARG A 155 -10.40 15.22 -24.61
CA ARG A 155 -8.99 15.62 -24.76
C ARG A 155 -8.83 16.67 -25.85
N LEU A 156 -9.31 17.89 -25.59
CA LEU A 156 -9.27 19.01 -26.55
C LEU A 156 -7.87 19.27 -27.14
N ARG A 157 -6.81 19.23 -26.33
CA ARG A 157 -5.44 19.46 -26.81
C ARG A 157 -4.36 18.89 -25.89
N THR A 158 -3.29 18.34 -26.48
CA THR A 158 -2.03 18.01 -25.79
C THR A 158 -0.84 18.67 -26.50
N THR A 159 0.23 18.97 -25.74
CA THR A 159 1.58 19.21 -26.25
C THR A 159 2.64 18.67 -25.29
N VAL A 160 3.85 18.53 -25.81
CA VAL A 160 5.07 18.27 -25.02
C VAL A 160 5.76 19.61 -24.70
N LEU A 161 6.42 19.71 -23.54
CA LEU A 161 7.27 20.85 -23.16
C LEU A 161 8.58 20.85 -23.98
N ASP A 162 9.23 22.02 -24.14
CA ASP A 162 10.50 22.11 -24.85
C ASP A 162 11.68 21.67 -23.97
N ASP A 163 12.45 20.67 -24.41
CA ASP A 163 13.71 20.21 -23.77
C ASP A 163 14.68 21.34 -23.43
N LYS A 164 14.66 22.44 -24.20
CA LYS A 164 15.48 23.64 -23.95
C LYS A 164 15.17 24.32 -22.62
N LEU A 165 14.01 24.07 -22.00
CA LEU A 165 13.63 24.62 -20.71
C LEU A 165 14.53 24.12 -19.56
N LYS A 166 14.93 22.84 -19.60
CA LYS A 166 15.79 22.16 -18.60
C LYS A 166 15.35 22.38 -17.14
N ASP A 167 14.04 22.41 -16.94
CA ASP A 167 13.40 22.63 -15.65
C ASP A 167 12.00 21.99 -15.66
N TYR A 168 11.86 20.84 -15.00
CA TYR A 168 10.56 20.19 -14.85
C TYR A 168 9.58 21.10 -14.10
N GLN A 169 8.33 21.03 -14.53
CA GLN A 169 7.22 21.79 -13.98
C GLN A 169 6.51 20.93 -12.92
N TYR A 170 6.07 21.54 -11.82
CA TYR A 170 5.46 20.86 -10.67
C TYR A 170 4.08 21.40 -10.30
N TYR A 171 3.70 22.54 -10.86
CA TYR A 171 2.45 23.23 -10.57
C TYR A 171 1.86 23.81 -11.85
N VAL A 172 0.53 23.80 -11.96
CA VAL A 172 -0.23 24.42 -13.06
C VAL A 172 -1.34 25.29 -12.48
N THR A 173 -1.72 26.37 -13.16
CA THR A 173 -2.96 27.10 -12.84
C THR A 173 -3.56 27.84 -14.03
N ILE A 174 -4.90 27.93 -14.06
CA ILE A 174 -5.70 28.54 -15.12
C ILE A 174 -5.98 30.01 -14.81
N ASN A 175 -5.96 30.89 -15.82
CA ASN A 175 -6.38 32.28 -15.65
C ASN A 175 -7.91 32.43 -15.75
N ASN A 176 -8.60 32.36 -14.62
CA ASN A 176 -10.06 32.50 -14.57
C ASN A 176 -10.59 33.91 -14.97
N ASN A 177 -9.71 34.89 -15.24
CA ASN A 177 -10.12 36.21 -15.76
C ASN A 177 -10.44 36.22 -17.27
N ALA A 178 -10.34 35.08 -17.96
CA ALA A 178 -10.28 35.01 -19.41
C ALA A 178 -11.62 34.66 -20.11
N GLU A 179 -12.66 35.43 -19.87
CA GLU A 179 -13.75 35.63 -20.86
C GLU A 179 -13.41 36.82 -21.79
N GLN A 180 -12.15 36.91 -22.22
CA GLN A 180 -11.74 37.86 -23.27
C GLN A 180 -12.20 37.35 -24.65
N LYS A 181 -13.49 37.54 -24.94
CA LYS A 181 -14.10 37.37 -26.26
C LYS A 181 -13.62 38.44 -27.25
N GLN A 182 -12.31 38.48 -27.51
CA GLN A 182 -11.75 39.26 -28.60
C GLN A 182 -12.24 38.67 -29.92
N ASN A 183 -12.93 39.49 -30.73
CA ASN A 183 -13.40 39.13 -32.08
C ASN A 183 -14.20 37.81 -32.17
N GLN A 184 -14.97 37.46 -31.13
CA GLN A 184 -15.78 36.23 -31.00
C GLN A 184 -15.00 34.92 -30.79
N GLN A 185 -13.67 34.94 -30.81
CA GLN A 185 -12.84 33.78 -30.48
C GLN A 185 -12.65 33.65 -28.96
N GLN A 186 -12.50 32.42 -28.46
CA GLN A 186 -12.28 32.12 -27.05
C GLN A 186 -10.82 31.73 -26.83
N ILE A 187 -10.11 32.52 -26.03
CA ILE A 187 -8.68 32.32 -25.73
C ILE A 187 -8.52 32.00 -24.25
N PHE A 188 -7.88 30.88 -23.96
CA PHE A 188 -7.52 30.45 -22.62
C PHE A 188 -6.07 30.83 -22.32
N GLU A 189 -5.82 31.38 -21.13
CA GLU A 189 -4.48 31.55 -20.59
C GLU A 189 -4.27 30.63 -19.38
N PHE A 190 -3.08 30.05 -19.25
CA PHE A 190 -2.67 29.30 -18.06
C PHE A 190 -1.15 29.41 -17.85
N ALA A 191 -0.68 28.98 -16.68
CA ALA A 191 0.75 29.03 -16.33
C ALA A 191 1.21 27.74 -15.66
N THR A 192 2.43 27.29 -15.98
CA THR A 192 3.12 26.22 -15.25
C THR A 192 4.31 26.78 -14.48
N THR A 193 4.62 26.21 -13.32
CA THR A 193 5.77 26.60 -12.48
C THR A 193 6.70 25.41 -12.27
N GLY A 194 7.97 25.57 -12.66
CA GLY A 194 9.08 24.71 -12.28
C GLY A 194 9.92 25.35 -11.18
N LYS A 195 11.00 24.67 -10.76
CA LYS A 195 11.86 25.15 -9.64
C LYS A 195 12.67 26.40 -10.02
N LYS A 196 12.95 26.62 -11.31
CA LYS A 196 13.78 27.72 -11.85
C LYS A 196 12.99 28.67 -12.76
N ARG A 197 11.93 28.19 -13.44
CA ARG A 197 11.20 28.94 -14.49
C ARG A 197 9.69 28.89 -14.31
N VAL A 198 9.01 29.92 -14.82
CA VAL A 198 7.57 29.90 -15.14
C VAL A 198 7.42 29.77 -16.64
N VAL A 199 6.42 29.04 -17.12
CA VAL A 199 5.98 29.07 -18.52
C VAL A 199 4.56 29.60 -18.57
N PHE A 200 4.32 30.62 -19.39
CA PHE A 200 2.99 31.15 -19.70
C PHE A 200 2.51 30.54 -21.01
N TRP A 201 1.24 30.16 -21.06
CA TRP A 201 0.61 29.46 -22.17
C TRP A 201 -0.66 30.20 -22.61
N SER A 202 -0.88 30.29 -23.92
CA SER A 202 -2.12 30.75 -24.55
C SER A 202 -2.63 29.71 -25.56
N TRP A 203 -3.96 29.53 -25.60
CA TRP A 203 -4.62 28.66 -26.57
C TRP A 203 -5.93 29.27 -27.03
N GLU A 204 -6.07 29.51 -28.34
CA GLU A 204 -7.35 29.79 -28.96
C GLU A 204 -8.11 28.46 -29.18
N TYR A 205 -9.39 28.41 -28.84
CA TYR A 205 -10.20 27.19 -28.97
C TYR A 205 -10.20 26.66 -30.41
N GLY A 206 -9.71 25.44 -30.61
CA GLY A 206 -9.56 24.80 -31.92
C GLY A 206 -8.21 25.05 -32.63
N ALA A 207 -7.30 25.84 -32.04
CA ALA A 207 -5.97 26.05 -32.60
C ALA A 207 -5.09 24.79 -32.58
N ALA A 208 -4.25 24.64 -33.60
CA ALA A 208 -3.44 23.45 -33.87
C ALA A 208 -2.23 23.24 -32.93
N GLY A 209 -2.08 24.05 -31.88
CA GLY A 209 -1.05 23.97 -30.85
C GLY A 209 -1.23 25.04 -29.78
N PHE A 210 -0.49 24.94 -28.68
CA PHE A 210 -0.39 26.00 -27.68
C PHE A 210 0.70 26.99 -28.06
N GLU A 211 0.44 28.28 -27.89
CA GLU A 211 1.49 29.29 -27.84
C GLU A 211 2.05 29.35 -26.41
N TYR A 212 3.36 29.56 -26.27
CA TYR A 212 3.97 29.65 -24.94
C TYR A 212 5.26 30.47 -24.94
N TYR A 213 5.59 31.03 -23.78
CA TYR A 213 6.87 31.68 -23.52
C TYR A 213 7.30 31.51 -22.06
N SER A 214 8.61 31.53 -21.81
CA SER A 214 9.19 31.39 -20.47
C SER A 214 10.20 32.51 -20.21
N PRO A 215 9.79 33.60 -19.52
CA PRO A 215 10.65 34.76 -19.27
C PRO A 215 11.91 34.41 -18.47
N GLU A 216 12.97 35.23 -18.61
CA GLU A 216 14.17 35.07 -17.80
C GLU A 216 13.91 35.42 -16.32
N VAL A 217 14.33 34.53 -15.43
CA VAL A 217 14.36 34.74 -13.98
C VAL A 217 15.79 35.11 -13.56
N GLN A 218 15.93 36.04 -12.62
CA GLN A 218 17.24 36.33 -12.03
C GLN A 218 17.85 35.06 -11.40
N LYS A 219 19.11 34.77 -11.74
CA LYS A 219 19.81 33.54 -11.34
C LYS A 219 19.80 33.37 -9.81
N ASN A 220 19.67 32.11 -9.38
CA ASN A 220 19.73 31.60 -8.00
C ASN A 220 18.46 31.75 -7.13
N LYS A 221 17.29 32.09 -7.67
CA LYS A 221 16.01 31.97 -6.93
C LYS A 221 15.31 30.64 -7.20
N VAL A 222 14.75 30.02 -6.17
CA VAL A 222 13.88 28.84 -6.30
C VAL A 222 12.42 29.26 -6.18
N LEU A 223 11.62 28.95 -7.19
CA LEU A 223 10.20 29.27 -7.28
C LEU A 223 9.34 28.21 -6.57
N THR A 224 8.13 28.58 -6.15
CA THR A 224 7.17 27.65 -5.52
C THR A 224 5.83 27.57 -6.25
N GLN A 225 4.98 28.60 -6.15
CA GLN A 225 3.64 28.61 -6.73
C GLN A 225 3.39 29.91 -7.49
N THR A 226 2.62 29.83 -8.59
CA THR A 226 2.19 30.99 -9.39
C THR A 226 0.67 31.16 -9.28
N VAL A 227 0.18 32.41 -9.25
CA VAL A 227 -1.25 32.78 -9.23
C VAL A 227 -1.53 34.03 -10.07
N PHE A 228 -2.64 34.03 -10.82
CA PHE A 228 -3.14 35.21 -11.55
C PHE A 228 -3.88 36.17 -10.61
N ILE A 229 -3.68 37.49 -10.75
CA ILE A 229 -4.42 38.50 -9.95
C ILE A 229 -5.77 38.82 -10.63
N PRO A 230 -6.91 38.73 -9.92
CA PRO A 230 -8.21 39.09 -10.47
C PRO A 230 -8.29 40.52 -11.01
N LYS A 231 -9.02 40.68 -12.12
CA LYS A 231 -9.33 41.96 -12.79
C LYS A 231 -8.07 42.76 -13.20
N ASN A 232 -6.93 42.08 -13.38
CA ASN A 232 -5.64 42.66 -13.73
C ASN A 232 -4.88 41.70 -14.69
N LYS A 233 -3.97 42.19 -15.54
CA LYS A 233 -3.06 41.34 -16.34
C LYS A 233 -1.91 40.74 -15.49
N ASN A 234 -1.68 41.30 -14.29
CA ASN A 234 -0.64 40.88 -13.36
C ASN A 234 -0.72 39.41 -12.93
N VAL A 235 0.44 38.77 -12.85
CA VAL A 235 0.62 37.42 -12.28
C VAL A 235 1.70 37.48 -11.18
N VAL A 236 1.62 36.61 -10.17
CA VAL A 236 2.56 36.58 -9.04
C VAL A 236 3.11 35.17 -8.85
N THR A 237 4.43 35.05 -8.70
CA THR A 237 5.12 33.79 -8.35
C THR A 237 5.86 33.93 -7.02
N GLY A 238 5.70 32.96 -6.12
CA GLY A 238 6.39 32.88 -4.83
C GLY A 238 7.80 32.28 -4.94
N THR A 239 8.69 32.62 -4.00
CA THR A 239 10.04 32.04 -3.90
C THR A 239 10.38 31.58 -2.49
N LEU A 240 11.24 30.54 -2.40
CA LEU A 240 11.74 30.05 -1.11
C LEU A 240 12.56 31.11 -0.34
N ASP A 241 13.09 32.13 -1.02
CA ASP A 241 13.80 33.24 -0.38
C ASP A 241 12.88 34.24 0.36
N GLY A 242 11.56 34.03 0.37
CA GLY A 242 10.60 34.91 1.04
C GLY A 242 10.12 36.11 0.19
N TYR A 243 10.38 36.07 -1.12
CA TYR A 243 9.97 37.11 -2.08
C TYR A 243 8.84 36.61 -2.97
N ILE A 244 8.09 37.55 -3.52
CA ILE A 244 7.31 37.35 -4.74
C ILE A 244 7.98 38.02 -5.93
N ILE A 245 7.77 37.45 -7.11
CA ILE A 245 8.05 38.04 -8.41
C ILE A 245 6.70 38.43 -9.02
N VAL A 246 6.59 39.67 -9.51
CA VAL A 246 5.37 40.21 -10.14
C VAL A 246 5.64 40.36 -11.64
N TRP A 247 4.76 39.75 -12.42
CA TRP A 247 4.78 39.71 -13.87
C TRP A 247 3.66 40.57 -14.44
N ASP A 248 3.94 41.38 -15.46
CA ASP A 248 2.92 42.15 -16.19
C ASP A 248 3.25 42.19 -17.69
N VAL A 249 2.25 42.45 -18.54
CA VAL A 249 2.39 42.47 -20.00
C VAL A 249 3.06 43.77 -20.46
N SER A 250 4.19 43.66 -21.15
CA SER A 250 5.00 44.81 -21.55
C SER A 250 4.46 45.52 -22.80
N LEU A 251 3.79 46.66 -22.62
CA LEU A 251 3.44 47.58 -23.72
C LEU A 251 4.66 48.22 -24.42
N ILE A 252 5.88 47.99 -23.93
CA ILE A 252 7.13 48.52 -24.50
C ILE A 252 7.78 47.46 -25.38
N ILE A 253 7.79 47.73 -26.69
CA ILE A 253 8.54 46.96 -27.68
C ILE A 253 10.01 47.42 -27.66
N GLU A 254 10.83 46.73 -26.87
CA GLU A 254 12.28 46.68 -27.09
C GLU A 254 12.61 45.57 -28.08
N GLU A 255 13.69 45.72 -28.86
CA GLU A 255 13.88 45.20 -30.22
C GLU A 255 13.84 43.66 -30.44
N TYR A 256 13.58 42.83 -29.42
CA TYR A 256 13.74 41.37 -29.45
C TYR A 256 12.61 40.54 -28.79
N GLY A 257 11.48 41.13 -28.41
CA GLY A 257 10.36 40.38 -27.78
C GLY A 257 8.98 40.65 -28.38
N GLN A 258 8.07 39.67 -28.25
CA GLN A 258 6.70 39.74 -28.76
C GLN A 258 5.81 40.69 -27.93
N PRO A 259 4.77 41.32 -28.53
CA PRO A 259 4.04 42.43 -27.92
C PRO A 259 3.15 42.10 -26.71
N ASP A 260 2.88 40.83 -26.40
CA ASP A 260 2.08 40.39 -25.24
C ASP A 260 2.87 39.53 -24.23
N GLU A 261 4.20 39.54 -24.29
CA GLU A 261 5.07 38.88 -23.30
C GLU A 261 4.96 39.52 -21.91
N ARG A 262 4.67 38.69 -20.90
CA ARG A 262 4.80 39.05 -19.48
C ARG A 262 6.28 39.12 -19.06
N ARG A 263 6.67 40.21 -18.41
CA ARG A 263 8.03 40.48 -17.92
C ARG A 263 8.05 40.79 -16.42
N VAL A 264 9.20 40.63 -15.76
CA VAL A 264 9.37 40.98 -14.34
C VAL A 264 9.28 42.50 -14.18
N ILE A 265 8.15 43.01 -13.66
CA ILE A 265 8.02 44.43 -13.31
C ILE A 265 8.47 44.74 -11.89
N LYS A 266 8.43 43.76 -10.98
CA LYS A 266 8.74 43.97 -9.56
C LYS A 266 9.15 42.68 -8.86
N ILE A 267 10.07 42.79 -7.91
CA ILE A 267 10.35 41.76 -6.91
C ILE A 267 10.07 42.38 -5.53
N VAL A 268 9.26 41.72 -4.70
CA VAL A 268 8.82 42.25 -3.40
C VAL A 268 9.14 41.23 -2.31
N ASN A 269 9.85 41.64 -1.24
CA ASN A 269 10.01 40.80 -0.05
C ASN A 269 8.74 40.90 0.80
N LEU A 270 8.02 39.79 0.98
CA LEU A 270 6.84 39.72 1.85
C LEU A 270 7.19 39.16 3.24
N MET A 271 8.23 38.34 3.33
CA MET A 271 8.58 37.54 4.52
C MET A 271 9.80 38.05 5.28
N ASN A 272 10.07 39.36 5.20
CA ASN A 272 11.17 40.02 5.90
C ASN A 272 10.99 39.91 7.43
N VAL A 273 11.89 39.20 8.10
CA VAL A 273 11.93 39.08 9.58
C VAL A 273 12.88 40.15 10.12
N ALA A 274 12.34 41.33 10.44
CA ALA A 274 13.10 42.42 11.02
C ALA A 274 13.42 42.14 12.51
N ASN A 275 14.56 41.47 12.77
CA ASN A 275 15.03 41.14 14.12
C ASN A 275 15.02 42.37 15.06
N LYS A 276 14.23 42.30 16.14
CA LYS A 276 14.28 43.22 17.30
C LYS A 276 14.81 42.50 18.55
N SER A 277 15.95 41.84 18.43
CA SER A 277 16.79 41.41 19.56
C SER A 277 18.22 41.17 19.08
N GLU A 278 19.21 41.70 19.81
CA GLU A 278 20.63 41.71 19.38
C GLU A 278 21.38 40.40 19.72
N THR A 279 20.69 39.43 20.34
CA THR A 279 21.30 38.24 20.97
C THR A 279 20.92 36.91 20.34
N GLN A 280 20.25 36.90 19.18
CA GLN A 280 20.01 35.68 18.39
C GLN A 280 20.54 35.82 16.96
N GLN A 281 20.98 34.70 16.40
CA GLN A 281 21.58 34.62 15.06
C GLN A 281 20.62 35.17 13.98
N LYS A 282 21.17 35.68 12.87
CA LYS A 282 20.40 36.10 11.71
C LYS A 282 19.66 34.90 11.10
N LYS A 283 18.41 34.66 11.50
CA LYS A 283 17.48 33.84 10.72
C LYS A 283 17.25 34.53 9.36
N GLY A 284 17.15 33.74 8.30
CA GLY A 284 16.73 34.24 6.99
C GLY A 284 15.26 34.66 6.97
N ASN A 285 14.79 35.16 5.83
CA ASN A 285 13.36 35.31 5.58
C ASN A 285 12.65 33.95 5.75
N ALA A 286 11.38 33.96 6.16
CA ALA A 286 10.55 32.75 6.05
C ALA A 286 10.26 32.44 4.57
N GLN A 287 10.19 31.16 4.21
CA GLN A 287 10.00 30.75 2.82
C GLN A 287 8.53 30.89 2.42
N ILE A 288 8.24 31.36 1.20
CA ILE A 288 6.86 31.34 0.66
C ILE A 288 6.61 29.98 0.03
N LEU A 289 5.80 29.17 0.68
CA LEU A 289 5.48 27.81 0.23
C LEU A 289 4.19 27.78 -0.59
N LEU A 290 3.20 28.59 -0.20
CA LEU A 290 1.87 28.61 -0.79
C LEU A 290 1.41 30.04 -1.09
N LEU A 291 0.88 30.25 -2.29
CA LEU A 291 0.18 31.46 -2.71
C LEU A 291 -1.26 31.12 -3.12
N ARG A 292 -2.23 31.87 -2.60
CA ARG A 292 -3.63 31.81 -3.02
C ARG A 292 -4.20 33.20 -3.23
N VAL A 293 -5.19 33.30 -4.11
CA VAL A 293 -6.07 34.47 -4.21
C VAL A 293 -7.39 34.11 -3.55
N GLN A 294 -7.91 35.00 -2.72
CA GLN A 294 -9.21 34.84 -2.08
C GLN A 294 -9.91 36.20 -2.00
N GLY A 295 -10.99 36.37 -2.78
CA GLY A 295 -11.68 37.65 -2.92
C GLY A 295 -10.73 38.76 -3.37
N ARG A 296 -10.53 39.77 -2.50
CA ARG A 296 -9.63 40.92 -2.75
C ARG A 296 -8.20 40.77 -2.20
N TYR A 297 -7.81 39.57 -1.77
CA TYR A 297 -6.54 39.33 -1.08
C TYR A 297 -5.64 38.34 -1.81
N LEU A 298 -4.35 38.63 -1.83
CA LEU A 298 -3.28 37.66 -2.02
C LEU A 298 -2.91 37.09 -0.64
N VAL A 299 -3.03 35.78 -0.48
CA VAL A 299 -2.79 35.05 0.76
C VAL A 299 -1.50 34.24 0.62
N VAL A 300 -0.64 34.35 1.63
CA VAL A 300 0.70 33.76 1.66
C VAL A 300 0.78 32.79 2.84
N GLY A 301 1.04 31.51 2.56
CA GLY A 301 1.40 30.49 3.55
C GLY A 301 2.92 30.26 3.55
N ALA A 302 3.53 30.27 4.74
CA ALA A 302 4.99 30.30 4.88
C ALA A 302 5.58 29.22 5.80
N SER A 303 6.88 28.96 5.65
CA SER A 303 7.61 27.88 6.35
C SER A 303 7.81 28.06 7.86
N ASN A 304 7.20 29.08 8.45
CA ASN A 304 7.27 29.42 9.88
C ASN A 304 5.88 29.42 10.54
N GLY A 305 4.87 28.81 9.91
CA GLY A 305 3.48 28.81 10.38
C GLY A 305 2.76 30.15 10.24
N SER A 306 3.36 31.15 9.59
CA SER A 306 2.71 32.43 9.35
C SER A 306 1.81 32.39 8.11
N ILE A 307 0.63 32.98 8.25
CA ILE A 307 -0.36 33.13 7.17
C ILE A 307 -0.65 34.63 7.05
N ARG A 308 -0.32 35.22 5.90
CA ARG A 308 -0.37 36.68 5.69
C ARG A 308 -1.27 37.06 4.52
N PHE A 309 -2.18 38.00 4.76
CA PHE A 309 -3.12 38.52 3.78
C PHE A 309 -2.66 39.90 3.30
N TYR A 310 -2.46 40.06 2.01
CA TYR A 310 -2.07 41.30 1.34
C TYR A 310 -3.18 41.75 0.38
N ASP A 311 -3.34 43.05 0.14
CA ASP A 311 -4.10 43.51 -1.02
C ASP A 311 -3.27 43.42 -2.32
N PHE A 312 -3.89 43.59 -3.48
CA PHE A 312 -3.21 43.54 -4.78
C PHE A 312 -2.25 44.72 -5.04
N LYS A 313 -2.14 45.69 -4.11
CA LYS A 313 -1.06 46.70 -4.07
C LYS A 313 0.10 46.25 -3.15
N PHE A 314 0.08 44.98 -2.72
CA PHE A 314 1.02 44.29 -1.83
C PHE A 314 1.15 44.89 -0.42
N ARG A 315 0.10 45.55 0.07
CA ARG A 315 0.03 46.08 1.44
C ARG A 315 -0.57 45.01 2.35
N ILE A 316 0.08 44.69 3.47
CA ILE A 316 -0.44 43.71 4.44
C ILE A 316 -1.74 44.23 5.08
N ARG A 317 -2.72 43.34 5.26
CA ARG A 317 -4.08 43.64 5.75
C ARG A 317 -4.49 42.80 6.96
N ALA A 318 -4.00 41.56 7.04
CA ALA A 318 -4.09 40.73 8.24
C ALA A 318 -2.92 39.74 8.27
N TRP A 319 -2.59 39.21 9.45
CA TRP A 319 -1.65 38.12 9.61
C TRP A 319 -2.01 37.25 10.82
N PHE A 320 -1.71 35.96 10.69
CA PHE A 320 -1.84 34.96 11.73
C PHE A 320 -0.43 34.41 11.97
N GLU A 321 0.09 34.65 13.18
CA GLU A 321 1.44 34.30 13.64
C GLU A 321 1.35 33.86 15.11
N ASP A 322 2.22 32.94 15.54
CA ASP A 322 2.20 32.31 16.88
C ASP A 322 0.82 31.77 17.31
N VAL A 323 -0.01 31.30 16.36
CA VAL A 323 -1.33 30.74 16.64
C VAL A 323 -1.18 29.42 17.38
N VAL A 324 -1.84 29.31 18.54
CA VAL A 324 -1.72 28.16 19.43
C VAL A 324 -2.72 27.06 19.03
N ILE A 325 -2.21 25.85 18.84
CA ILE A 325 -2.97 24.62 18.57
C ILE A 325 -3.43 23.97 19.89
N GLY A 326 -2.55 23.95 20.90
CA GLY A 326 -2.84 23.29 22.18
C GLY A 326 -1.91 23.70 23.32
N GLN A 327 -2.28 23.31 24.55
CA GLN A 327 -1.55 23.55 25.78
C GLN A 327 -1.47 22.24 26.59
N ASN A 328 -0.35 21.53 26.49
CA ASN A 328 -0.09 20.31 27.25
C ASN A 328 0.89 20.62 28.39
N GLY A 329 0.37 21.12 29.51
CA GLY A 329 1.18 21.57 30.64
C GLY A 329 1.95 22.86 30.30
N LEU A 330 3.27 22.84 30.53
CA LEU A 330 4.15 24.00 30.32
C LEU A 330 4.49 24.29 28.84
N ASN A 331 4.22 23.35 27.93
CA ASN A 331 4.55 23.50 26.51
C ASN A 331 3.35 23.99 25.69
N ILE A 332 3.59 25.05 24.91
CA ILE A 332 2.65 25.65 23.96
C ILE A 332 3.02 25.17 22.55
N GLN A 333 2.09 24.55 21.84
CA GLN A 333 2.30 24.13 20.45
C GLN A 333 1.70 25.16 19.48
N CYS A 334 2.53 25.68 18.57
CA CYS A 334 2.11 26.56 17.47
C CYS A 334 2.11 25.80 16.13
N ILE A 335 1.46 26.39 15.12
CA ILE A 335 1.42 25.87 13.74
C ILE A 335 2.82 25.69 13.16
N GLY A 336 3.07 24.53 12.54
CA GLY A 336 4.30 24.21 11.82
C GLY A 336 4.38 24.87 10.42
N SER A 337 5.23 24.34 9.55
CA SER A 337 5.39 24.86 8.18
C SER A 337 4.12 24.60 7.35
N ILE A 338 3.53 25.64 6.73
CA ILE A 338 2.25 25.51 6.01
C ILE A 338 2.40 24.67 4.74
N THR A 339 1.59 23.62 4.58
CA THR A 339 1.54 22.77 3.37
C THR A 339 0.28 22.99 2.54
N ASN A 340 -0.89 23.14 3.19
CA ASN A 340 -2.17 23.39 2.53
C ASN A 340 -2.96 24.50 3.22
N LEU A 341 -3.77 25.21 2.44
CA LEU A 341 -4.64 26.30 2.91
C LEU A 341 -5.86 26.42 1.99
N SER A 342 -7.08 26.32 2.55
CA SER A 342 -8.34 26.31 1.80
C SER A 342 -9.47 27.01 2.55
N PHE A 343 -10.21 27.88 1.85
CA PHE A 343 -11.30 28.70 2.39
C PHE A 343 -12.66 28.00 2.25
N ALA A 344 -13.54 28.14 3.23
CA ALA A 344 -14.92 27.66 3.17
C ALA A 344 -15.71 28.28 2.00
N ASN A 345 -16.91 27.78 1.74
CA ASN A 345 -17.88 28.37 0.81
C ASN A 345 -19.08 29.00 1.57
N GLU A 346 -18.77 29.87 2.54
CA GLU A 346 -19.72 30.66 3.31
C GLU A 346 -20.03 31.99 2.61
N SER A 347 -21.28 32.46 2.66
CA SER A 347 -21.67 33.75 2.05
C SER A 347 -21.21 34.94 2.91
N VAL A 348 -19.94 35.35 2.78
CA VAL A 348 -19.46 36.61 3.37
C VAL A 348 -20.12 37.78 2.64
N PHE A 349 -20.78 38.67 3.40
CA PHE A 349 -21.52 39.83 2.89
C PHE A 349 -20.79 40.56 1.77
N GLN A 350 -21.41 40.58 0.59
CA GLN A 350 -20.99 41.44 -0.52
C GLN A 350 -21.36 42.89 -0.17
N GLU A 351 -20.39 43.66 0.35
CA GLU A 351 -20.31 45.06 -0.07
C GLU A 351 -19.93 45.05 -1.56
N ASP A 352 -20.63 45.83 -2.37
CA ASP A 352 -20.44 45.87 -3.83
C ASP A 352 -18.99 46.20 -4.24
N PHE A 353 -18.64 45.79 -5.46
CA PHE A 353 -17.36 46.14 -6.12
C PHE A 353 -17.31 47.63 -6.56
N GLU A 354 -17.76 48.55 -5.70
CA GLU A 354 -17.57 49.98 -5.92
C GLU A 354 -16.07 50.30 -5.95
N THR A 355 -15.65 50.94 -7.03
CA THR A 355 -14.27 51.36 -7.24
C THR A 355 -13.86 52.40 -6.20
N GLU A 356 -12.68 52.22 -5.57
CA GLU A 356 -11.94 53.34 -4.96
C GLU A 356 -11.59 54.34 -6.08
N SER A 357 -12.49 55.29 -6.39
CA SER A 357 -12.22 56.41 -7.28
C SER A 357 -11.29 57.40 -6.56
N ASP A 358 -10.19 57.80 -7.21
CA ASP A 358 -9.15 58.65 -6.62
C ASP A 358 -9.58 60.14 -6.42
N GLU A 359 -10.88 60.43 -6.37
CA GLU A 359 -11.45 61.78 -6.27
C GLU A 359 -11.76 62.25 -4.83
N GLU A 360 -11.66 61.41 -3.80
CA GLU A 360 -11.63 61.88 -2.40
C GLU A 360 -10.24 62.44 -2.01
N LYS A 361 -9.93 63.60 -2.58
CA LYS A 361 -8.92 64.52 -2.03
C LYS A 361 -9.60 65.79 -1.52
N ASP A 362 -9.07 66.27 -0.39
CA ASP A 362 -9.34 67.57 0.21
C ASP A 362 -10.79 67.84 0.67
N LYS A 363 -11.21 67.10 1.72
CA LYS A 363 -11.80 67.74 2.91
C LYS A 363 -11.66 66.96 4.22
N ASP A 364 -11.70 67.74 5.28
CA ASP A 364 -11.98 67.44 6.69
C ASP A 364 -11.11 66.38 7.40
N GLU A 365 -10.01 66.90 7.97
CA GLU A 365 -9.35 66.31 9.14
C GLU A 365 -10.32 66.25 10.35
N GLN A 366 -9.98 65.43 11.36
CA GLN A 366 -10.73 65.26 12.62
C GLN A 366 -12.00 64.39 12.60
N SER A 367 -12.04 63.34 11.76
CA SER A 367 -12.75 62.10 12.12
C SER A 367 -11.75 60.98 12.43
N GLN A 368 -12.03 60.18 13.47
CA GLN A 368 -11.24 58.97 13.75
C GLN A 368 -11.55 57.93 12.67
N LYS A 369 -10.62 57.71 11.73
CA LYS A 369 -10.71 56.64 10.73
C LYS A 369 -10.67 55.26 11.42
N LYS A 370 -11.84 54.77 11.85
CA LYS A 370 -12.07 53.34 12.11
C LYS A 370 -11.77 52.60 10.81
N SER A 371 -10.67 51.87 10.77
CA SER A 371 -10.34 51.02 9.62
C SER A 371 -11.48 50.03 9.38
N LYS A 372 -11.97 49.89 8.13
CA LYS A 372 -12.94 48.83 7.79
C LYS A 372 -12.39 47.47 8.30
N PRO A 373 -13.21 46.65 8.97
CA PRO A 373 -12.75 45.40 9.58
C PRO A 373 -12.16 44.45 8.53
N PHE A 374 -11.25 43.58 8.97
CA PHE A 374 -10.82 42.44 8.16
C PHE A 374 -11.99 41.43 8.09
N LEU A 375 -12.36 41.09 6.86
CA LEU A 375 -13.46 40.18 6.52
C LEU A 375 -12.94 39.17 5.49
N CYS A 376 -13.15 37.89 5.77
CA CYS A 376 -12.78 36.76 4.92
C CYS A 376 -13.65 35.55 5.30
N GLN A 377 -13.75 34.55 4.42
CA GLN A 377 -14.33 33.24 4.77
C GLN A 377 -13.48 32.56 5.86
N ASP A 378 -14.08 31.75 6.72
CA ASP A 378 -13.32 30.89 7.63
C ASP A 378 -12.51 29.86 6.82
N PHE A 379 -11.35 29.44 7.32
CA PHE A 379 -10.39 28.70 6.50
C PHE A 379 -9.61 27.63 7.26
N ILE A 380 -9.23 26.59 6.54
CA ILE A 380 -8.52 25.43 7.05
C ILE A 380 -7.07 25.50 6.59
N VAL A 381 -6.18 25.11 7.51
CA VAL A 381 -4.73 25.13 7.38
C VAL A 381 -4.20 23.74 7.71
N VAL A 382 -3.20 23.29 6.95
CA VAL A 382 -2.42 22.08 7.26
C VAL A 382 -0.94 22.44 7.43
N ASP A 383 -0.29 21.82 8.41
CA ASP A 383 1.14 21.96 8.64
C ASP A 383 1.97 20.70 8.34
N ASP A 384 3.30 20.84 8.40
CA ASP A 384 4.32 19.80 8.24
C ASP A 384 4.29 18.68 9.31
N LYS A 385 3.36 18.75 10.25
CA LYS A 385 3.07 17.73 11.27
C LYS A 385 1.67 17.13 11.08
N ALA A 386 1.09 17.31 9.90
CA ALA A 386 -0.23 16.81 9.48
C ALA A 386 -1.42 17.29 10.35
N ASN A 387 -1.30 18.41 11.09
CA ASN A 387 -2.43 18.94 11.85
C ASN A 387 -3.42 19.65 10.91
N VAL A 388 -4.69 19.25 10.93
CA VAL A 388 -5.78 19.96 10.22
C VAL A 388 -6.46 20.95 11.17
N ILE A 389 -6.32 22.24 10.88
CA ILE A 389 -6.64 23.33 11.81
C ILE A 389 -7.64 24.29 11.15
N LEU A 390 -8.80 24.47 11.78
CA LEU A 390 -9.77 25.50 11.41
C LEU A 390 -9.43 26.83 12.11
N LEU A 391 -9.20 27.87 11.30
CA LEU A 391 -9.02 29.25 11.74
C LEU A 391 -10.21 30.11 11.31
N LYS A 392 -10.73 30.91 12.23
CA LYS A 392 -11.83 31.84 11.93
C LYS A 392 -11.31 33.22 11.57
N SER A 393 -11.89 33.87 10.55
CA SER A 393 -11.44 35.19 10.10
C SER A 393 -11.57 36.26 11.20
N SER A 394 -12.56 36.09 12.10
CA SER A 394 -12.78 36.89 13.30
C SER A 394 -11.64 36.82 14.34
N GLN A 395 -10.87 35.73 14.41
CA GLN A 395 -9.75 35.57 15.36
C GLN A 395 -8.59 36.53 15.11
N PHE A 396 -8.53 37.17 13.93
CA PHE A 396 -7.61 38.29 13.70
C PHE A 396 -7.93 39.48 14.61
N GLN A 397 -9.22 39.77 14.84
CA GLN A 397 -9.70 40.94 15.57
C GLN A 397 -9.67 40.76 17.11
N GLU A 398 -9.60 39.52 17.59
CA GLU A 398 -9.38 39.21 19.01
C GLU A 398 -8.07 39.83 19.52
N ILE A 399 -8.06 40.25 20.79
CA ILE A 399 -6.88 40.89 21.43
C ILE A 399 -6.21 39.94 22.43
N GLU A 400 -6.98 39.04 23.05
CA GLU A 400 -6.47 38.08 24.02
C GLU A 400 -5.82 36.87 23.34
N LYS A 401 -4.55 36.58 23.69
CA LYS A 401 -3.82 35.41 23.17
C LYS A 401 -4.55 34.09 23.41
N GLU A 402 -5.30 33.97 24.50
CA GLU A 402 -6.03 32.75 24.86
C GLU A 402 -7.25 32.48 23.96
N LYS A 403 -7.78 33.50 23.27
CA LYS A 403 -8.85 33.38 22.27
C LYS A 403 -8.31 33.16 20.85
N LYS A 404 -7.02 33.44 20.59
CA LYS A 404 -6.31 33.11 19.34
C LYS A 404 -5.84 31.65 19.29
N LYS A 405 -6.74 30.72 19.63
CA LYS A 405 -6.51 29.28 19.52
C LYS A 405 -7.10 28.75 18.22
N GLY A 406 -6.27 28.09 17.41
CA GLY A 406 -6.78 27.38 16.24
C GLY A 406 -7.64 26.20 16.68
N THR A 407 -8.79 25.99 16.03
CA THR A 407 -9.60 24.81 16.33
C THR A 407 -9.02 23.63 15.58
N VAL A 408 -8.18 22.81 16.24
CA VAL A 408 -7.76 21.52 15.68
C VAL A 408 -9.01 20.70 15.46
N ILE A 409 -9.26 20.29 14.21
CA ILE A 409 -10.37 19.37 13.91
C ILE A 409 -10.08 18.00 14.55
N MET A 410 -8.79 17.68 14.74
CA MET A 410 -8.31 16.49 15.44
C MET A 410 -7.62 16.79 16.79
N SER A 411 -8.37 16.66 17.89
CA SER A 411 -8.00 16.79 19.34
C SER A 411 -7.43 15.54 20.05
N SER A 412 -7.68 15.42 21.37
CA SER A 412 -7.30 14.27 22.22
C SER A 412 -8.33 14.00 23.36
N ILE A 413 -8.08 12.96 24.20
CA ILE A 413 -8.76 12.66 25.49
C ILE A 413 -10.20 12.09 25.36
N VAL A 414 -10.65 10.97 25.99
CA VAL A 414 -10.07 9.89 26.85
C VAL A 414 -10.83 8.54 26.62
N PRO A 415 -10.34 7.35 27.05
CA PRO A 415 -10.85 6.01 26.63
C PRO A 415 -11.76 5.23 27.63
N ASN A 416 -12.55 4.28 27.11
CA ASN A 416 -12.97 2.99 27.75
C ASN A 416 -13.55 1.98 26.69
N VAL A 417 -12.98 1.98 25.48
CA VAL A 417 -13.63 1.55 24.21
C VAL A 417 -12.61 0.80 23.33
N PRO A 418 -13.02 -0.13 22.44
CA PRO A 418 -12.15 -0.74 21.42
C PRO A 418 -11.18 0.24 20.73
N VAL A 419 -9.88 -0.09 20.79
CA VAL A 419 -8.77 0.69 20.22
C VAL A 419 -7.88 -0.15 19.30
N VAL A 420 -7.22 0.52 18.36
CA VAL A 420 -6.07 0.01 17.60
C VAL A 420 -4.84 0.86 17.94
N ALA A 421 -3.66 0.24 17.98
CA ALA A 421 -2.39 0.94 18.21
C ALA A 421 -1.57 1.04 16.92
N PHE A 422 -0.78 2.11 16.79
CA PHE A 422 0.19 2.28 15.71
C PHE A 422 1.39 3.15 16.14
N SER A 423 2.52 2.97 15.46
CA SER A 423 3.76 3.76 15.66
C SER A 423 3.99 4.74 14.52
N CYS A 424 4.38 5.97 14.81
CA CYS A 424 4.62 7.02 13.81
C CYS A 424 6.13 7.33 13.61
N GLU A 425 6.46 8.09 12.55
CA GLU A 425 7.84 8.55 12.25
C GLU A 425 8.50 9.34 13.39
N ASP A 426 7.69 9.95 14.27
CA ASP A 426 8.13 10.68 15.47
C ASP A 426 8.62 9.77 16.60
N ASN A 427 8.57 8.44 16.41
CA ASN A 427 8.98 7.40 17.35
C ASN A 427 8.09 7.34 18.60
N LYS A 428 6.82 7.72 18.45
CA LYS A 428 5.77 7.57 19.46
C LYS A 428 4.77 6.48 19.08
N ILE A 429 4.08 5.96 20.08
CA ILE A 429 3.00 4.99 19.93
C ILE A 429 1.67 5.69 20.26
N TYR A 430 0.67 5.48 19.41
CA TYR A 430 -0.65 6.08 19.52
C TYR A 430 -1.73 4.99 19.56
N GLU A 431 -2.71 5.13 20.45
CA GLU A 431 -3.97 4.39 20.41
C GLU A 431 -5.07 5.24 19.77
N TRP A 432 -5.95 4.61 19.00
CA TRP A 432 -7.11 5.23 18.37
C TRP A 432 -8.38 4.39 18.55
N ASN A 433 -9.46 5.05 18.96
CA ASN A 433 -10.78 4.44 19.17
C ASN A 433 -11.52 4.33 17.84
N PHE A 434 -11.57 3.11 17.29
CA PHE A 434 -12.11 2.85 15.95
C PHE A 434 -13.62 2.69 15.90
N TYR A 435 -14.27 2.44 17.03
CA TYR A 435 -15.71 2.22 17.08
C TYR A 435 -16.49 3.54 17.17
N GLU A 436 -16.06 4.45 18.06
CA GLU A 436 -16.58 5.82 18.11
C GLU A 436 -15.87 6.75 17.11
N LYS A 437 -15.02 6.18 16.23
CA LYS A 437 -14.29 6.81 15.10
C LYS A 437 -13.69 8.18 15.42
N HIS A 438 -13.24 8.40 16.65
CA HIS A 438 -12.98 9.75 17.17
C HIS A 438 -11.89 10.47 16.36
N ASN A 439 -12.01 11.79 16.15
CA ASN A 439 -10.97 12.62 15.54
C ASN A 439 -9.71 12.80 16.42
N LYS A 440 -9.27 11.79 17.18
CA LYS A 440 -8.43 11.99 18.36
C LYS A 440 -7.51 10.82 18.64
N LEU A 441 -6.20 11.07 18.59
CA LEU A 441 -5.17 10.07 18.94
C LEU A 441 -4.77 10.18 20.42
N LYS A 442 -4.52 9.04 21.08
CA LYS A 442 -4.02 8.93 22.45
C LYS A 442 -2.56 8.48 22.41
N GLU A 443 -1.62 9.38 22.71
CA GLU A 443 -0.19 9.05 22.87
C GLU A 443 0.02 8.14 24.09
N ILE A 444 0.59 6.94 23.90
CA ILE A 444 0.94 6.03 25.01
C ILE A 444 2.23 6.53 25.66
N LYS A 445 2.12 7.03 26.91
CA LYS A 445 3.26 7.48 27.70
C LYS A 445 3.03 7.35 29.19
N GLU A 446 4.12 7.22 29.94
CA GLU A 446 4.08 7.26 31.40
C GLU A 446 3.86 8.70 31.89
N LYS A 447 3.33 8.87 33.10
CA LYS A 447 3.05 10.19 33.68
C LYS A 447 4.34 10.89 34.13
N GLY A 448 5.01 11.55 33.17
CA GLY A 448 6.18 12.39 33.41
C GLY A 448 7.41 12.05 32.56
N SER A 449 7.32 11.11 31.61
CA SER A 449 8.41 10.77 30.68
C SER A 449 7.98 10.95 29.21
N GLU A 450 8.90 11.40 28.37
CA GLU A 450 8.77 11.36 26.91
C GLU A 450 9.51 10.14 26.38
N LEU A 451 8.85 8.97 26.45
CA LEU A 451 9.43 7.71 25.99
C LEU A 451 9.35 7.63 24.45
N GLN A 452 10.47 7.86 23.77
CA GLN A 452 10.59 7.68 22.32
C GLN A 452 11.13 6.28 22.01
N ILE A 453 10.35 5.47 21.30
CA ILE A 453 10.71 4.10 20.90
C ILE A 453 10.85 4.06 19.39
N GLN A 454 12.06 3.78 18.90
CA GLN A 454 12.28 3.47 17.49
C GLN A 454 11.69 2.09 17.18
N SER A 455 10.38 2.03 16.95
CA SER A 455 9.66 0.78 16.79
C SER A 455 10.00 0.07 15.49
N THR A 456 9.74 -1.24 15.46
CA THR A 456 9.84 -2.10 14.26
C THR A 456 8.66 -3.04 14.09
N PHE A 457 7.95 -3.37 15.17
CA PHE A 457 6.76 -4.19 15.18
C PHE A 457 5.98 -3.91 16.47
N ILE A 458 4.65 -4.03 16.44
CA ILE A 458 3.78 -3.90 17.61
C ILE A 458 2.68 -4.95 17.56
N GLU A 459 2.24 -5.44 18.70
CA GLU A 459 1.16 -6.44 18.78
C GLU A 459 0.48 -6.39 20.15
N TYR A 460 -0.85 -6.42 20.18
CA TYR A 460 -1.58 -6.69 21.43
C TYR A 460 -1.60 -8.19 21.69
N SER A 461 -1.52 -8.60 22.97
CA SER A 461 -1.83 -9.98 23.34
C SER A 461 -3.29 -10.32 22.96
N PRO A 462 -3.60 -11.58 22.59
CA PRO A 462 -4.98 -11.99 22.25
C PRO A 462 -6.04 -11.76 23.33
N ASP A 463 -5.66 -11.57 24.60
CA ASP A 463 -6.53 -11.16 25.70
C ASP A 463 -6.72 -9.63 25.85
N GLY A 464 -6.02 -8.83 25.05
CA GLY A 464 -6.06 -7.36 25.05
C GLY A 464 -5.41 -6.71 26.27
N TYR A 465 -4.74 -7.46 27.15
CA TYR A 465 -4.19 -6.94 28.40
C TYR A 465 -2.80 -6.34 28.28
N TYR A 466 -2.04 -6.73 27.25
CA TYR A 466 -0.68 -6.27 27.01
C TYR A 466 -0.50 -5.77 25.58
N LEU A 467 0.32 -4.73 25.41
CA LEU A 467 0.82 -4.27 24.11
C LEU A 467 2.34 -4.42 24.09
N ALA A 468 2.84 -5.28 23.21
CA ALA A 468 4.26 -5.44 22.95
C ALA A 468 4.69 -4.44 21.87
N VAL A 469 5.80 -3.74 22.10
CA VAL A 469 6.42 -2.80 21.16
C VAL A 469 7.88 -3.17 20.98
N CYS A 470 8.18 -3.80 19.85
CA CYS A 470 9.53 -4.17 19.44
C CYS A 470 10.30 -2.92 18.96
N SER A 471 11.61 -2.90 19.20
CA SER A 471 12.49 -1.79 18.81
C SER A 471 13.66 -2.22 17.93
N LYS A 472 14.23 -1.25 17.21
CA LYS A 472 15.46 -1.41 16.40
C LYS A 472 16.69 -1.85 17.21
N ASN A 473 16.64 -1.81 18.55
CA ASN A 473 17.76 -2.05 19.46
C ASN A 473 17.65 -3.36 20.26
N GLY A 474 16.94 -4.38 19.76
CA GLY A 474 16.82 -5.70 20.40
C GLY A 474 16.07 -5.72 21.74
N ILE A 475 15.23 -4.70 21.99
CA ILE A 475 14.39 -4.57 23.19
C ILE A 475 12.93 -4.69 22.78
N VAL A 476 12.16 -5.48 23.53
CA VAL A 476 10.69 -5.44 23.56
C VAL A 476 10.25 -4.62 24.76
N HIS A 477 9.53 -3.53 24.51
CA HIS A 477 8.87 -2.74 25.54
C HIS A 477 7.45 -3.29 25.70
N MET A 478 7.07 -3.67 26.92
CA MET A 478 5.73 -4.21 27.20
C MET A 478 4.92 -3.18 27.98
N TYR A 479 3.68 -2.92 27.55
CA TYR A 479 2.74 -2.02 28.21
C TYR A 479 1.58 -2.84 28.77
N ASP A 480 1.17 -2.60 30.02
CA ASP A 480 -0.04 -3.19 30.61
C ASP A 480 -1.20 -2.23 30.39
N CYS A 481 -2.15 -2.63 29.54
CA CYS A 481 -3.25 -1.81 29.09
C CYS A 481 -4.32 -1.57 30.17
N ARG A 482 -4.31 -2.37 31.26
CA ARG A 482 -5.26 -2.25 32.38
C ARG A 482 -4.74 -1.31 33.47
N GLU A 483 -3.44 -1.30 33.69
CA GLU A 483 -2.76 -0.39 34.63
C GLU A 483 -2.21 0.89 33.96
N GLU A 484 -2.38 1.03 32.64
CA GLU A 484 -1.86 2.13 31.80
C GLU A 484 -0.35 2.41 31.97
N LYS A 485 0.46 1.37 32.22
CA LYS A 485 1.88 1.51 32.59
C LYS A 485 2.82 0.69 31.70
N TRP A 486 4.03 1.22 31.47
CA TRP A 486 5.12 0.45 30.91
C TRP A 486 5.70 -0.52 31.96
N LEU A 487 6.02 -1.73 31.54
CA LEU A 487 6.68 -2.75 32.35
C LEU A 487 8.20 -2.73 32.13
N LYS A 488 8.91 -3.60 32.86
CA LYS A 488 10.33 -3.87 32.71
C LYS A 488 10.67 -4.22 31.25
N ASN A 489 11.56 -3.45 30.63
CA ASN A 489 12.05 -3.69 29.27
C ASN A 489 12.64 -5.11 29.14
N LEU A 490 12.22 -5.84 28.12
CA LEU A 490 12.63 -7.21 27.87
C LEU A 490 13.74 -7.24 26.82
N LEU A 491 14.88 -7.85 27.15
CA LEU A 491 16.01 -7.99 26.24
C LEU A 491 15.92 -9.32 25.49
N VAL A 492 16.04 -9.28 24.16
CA VAL A 492 16.13 -10.47 23.30
C VAL A 492 17.43 -11.25 23.54
N SER A 493 18.43 -10.63 24.17
CA SER A 493 19.53 -11.33 24.85
C SER A 493 20.24 -10.40 25.84
N GLU A 494 20.62 -10.93 27.01
CA GLU A 494 21.48 -10.23 27.97
C GLU A 494 22.98 -10.33 27.62
N THR A 495 23.37 -11.34 26.81
CA THR A 495 24.77 -11.64 26.49
C THR A 495 25.21 -11.10 25.13
N ASP A 496 24.25 -10.87 24.22
CA ASP A 496 24.51 -10.42 22.86
C ASP A 496 24.70 -8.89 22.80
N LYS A 497 25.95 -8.47 22.65
CA LYS A 497 26.32 -7.06 22.51
C LYS A 497 25.85 -6.42 21.20
N THR A 498 25.46 -7.21 20.20
CA THR A 498 25.05 -6.68 18.89
C THR A 498 23.64 -6.09 18.91
N LYS A 499 22.79 -6.50 19.87
CA LYS A 499 21.41 -6.02 20.03
C LYS A 499 20.62 -6.00 18.70
N PRO A 500 20.47 -7.16 18.04
CA PRO A 500 19.92 -7.23 16.70
C PRO A 500 18.49 -6.66 16.65
N LYS A 501 18.18 -5.98 15.56
CA LYS A 501 16.85 -5.42 15.29
C LYS A 501 15.83 -6.56 15.18
N ILE A 502 14.72 -6.41 15.91
CA ILE A 502 13.58 -7.33 15.87
C ILE A 502 12.79 -7.05 14.59
N THR A 503 12.42 -8.09 13.84
CA THR A 503 11.72 -7.98 12.55
C THR A 503 10.24 -8.38 12.63
N TYR A 504 9.85 -9.19 13.60
CA TYR A 504 8.48 -9.64 13.81
C TYR A 504 8.30 -10.16 15.26
N LEU A 505 7.09 -10.09 15.78
CA LEU A 505 6.64 -10.69 17.03
C LEU A 505 5.41 -11.57 16.73
N THR A 506 5.08 -12.51 17.60
CA THR A 506 3.74 -13.12 17.67
C THR A 506 3.45 -13.62 19.09
N PHE A 507 2.23 -13.45 19.58
CA PHE A 507 1.76 -14.08 20.83
C PHE A 507 1.24 -15.51 20.61
N SER A 508 1.26 -16.32 21.67
CA SER A 508 0.45 -17.54 21.73
C SER A 508 -1.03 -17.19 21.93
N ILE A 509 -1.95 -18.01 21.39
CA ILE A 509 -3.40 -17.78 21.47
C ILE A 509 -3.91 -17.66 22.93
N ASP A 510 -3.23 -18.32 23.87
CA ASP A 510 -3.53 -18.28 25.30
C ASP A 510 -2.94 -17.08 26.06
N SER A 511 -2.28 -16.15 25.36
CA SER A 511 -1.57 -14.97 25.85
C SER A 511 -0.46 -15.21 26.89
N LYS A 512 -0.05 -16.47 27.14
CA LYS A 512 0.99 -16.79 28.13
C LYS A 512 2.42 -16.72 27.60
N TYR A 513 2.60 -16.78 26.28
CA TYR A 513 3.89 -16.76 25.59
C TYR A 513 3.89 -15.72 24.47
N PHE A 514 5.07 -15.25 24.10
CA PHE A 514 5.30 -14.62 22.79
C PHE A 514 6.66 -15.01 22.23
N ALA A 515 6.79 -14.96 20.90
CA ALA A 515 8.03 -15.22 20.19
C ALA A 515 8.43 -13.97 19.39
N THR A 516 9.73 -13.72 19.30
CA THR A 516 10.31 -12.69 18.43
C THR A 516 11.35 -13.29 17.51
N ILE A 517 11.47 -12.75 16.31
CA ILE A 517 12.56 -13.06 15.37
C ILE A 517 13.36 -11.79 15.04
N ASP A 518 14.66 -11.95 14.79
CA ASP A 518 15.58 -10.83 14.62
C ASP A 518 16.50 -10.95 13.39
N GLU A 519 17.17 -9.84 13.05
CA GLU A 519 18.16 -9.77 11.96
C GLU A 519 19.42 -10.64 12.21
N SER A 520 19.55 -11.28 13.39
CA SER A 520 20.54 -12.33 13.66
C SER A 520 20.03 -13.74 13.33
N TYR A 521 18.92 -13.86 12.60
CA TYR A 521 18.28 -15.11 12.15
C TYR A 521 17.95 -16.05 13.32
N ALA A 522 17.61 -15.46 14.45
CA ALA A 522 17.32 -16.17 15.68
C ALA A 522 15.89 -15.95 16.13
N VAL A 523 15.27 -17.02 16.62
CA VAL A 523 13.99 -16.96 17.35
C VAL A 523 14.27 -16.90 18.84
N SER A 524 13.51 -16.06 19.55
CA SER A 524 13.55 -15.97 21.01
C SER A 524 12.13 -16.04 21.55
N VAL A 525 11.92 -16.79 22.62
CA VAL A 525 10.60 -16.97 23.25
C VAL A 525 10.62 -16.33 24.64
N PHE A 526 9.49 -15.79 25.05
CA PHE A 526 9.22 -15.22 26.36
C PHE A 526 7.93 -15.81 26.92
N ASN A 527 7.78 -15.81 28.25
CA ASN A 527 6.60 -16.34 28.94
C ASN A 527 6.21 -15.50 30.16
N PHE A 528 4.92 -15.47 30.51
CA PHE A 528 4.40 -14.70 31.64
C PHE A 528 4.27 -15.55 32.91
N ASP A 529 5.28 -15.47 33.79
CA ASP A 529 5.42 -16.40 34.91
C ASP A 529 6.22 -15.83 36.09
N PHE A 530 6.33 -16.60 37.17
CA PHE A 530 7.20 -16.23 38.29
C PHE A 530 8.68 -16.44 37.89
N ASP A 531 9.49 -15.37 37.91
CA ASP A 531 10.93 -15.46 37.73
C ASP A 531 11.59 -16.23 38.90
N PRO A 532 12.27 -17.37 38.68
CA PRO A 532 12.98 -18.10 39.72
C PRO A 532 14.04 -17.26 40.47
N ASN A 533 14.61 -16.27 39.78
CA ASN A 533 15.72 -15.43 40.25
C ASN A 533 15.24 -14.13 40.94
N SER A 534 14.00 -13.72 40.72
CA SER A 534 13.46 -12.47 41.26
C SER A 534 13.29 -12.55 42.78
N GLN A 535 13.56 -11.43 43.45
CA GLN A 535 13.32 -11.29 44.88
C GLN A 535 11.82 -11.19 45.20
N LEU A 536 11.00 -10.80 44.22
CA LEU A 536 9.56 -10.59 44.34
C LEU A 536 8.77 -11.85 43.96
N LYS A 537 9.00 -12.97 44.68
CA LYS A 537 8.44 -14.31 44.43
C LYS A 537 6.90 -14.45 44.56
N GLN A 538 6.16 -13.35 44.51
CA GLN A 538 4.69 -13.30 44.62
C GLN A 538 4.03 -12.63 43.40
N GLN A 539 4.79 -12.11 42.44
CA GLN A 539 4.28 -11.49 41.23
C GLN A 539 4.80 -12.22 39.98
N LYS A 540 3.94 -12.39 38.97
CA LYS A 540 4.37 -12.83 37.64
C LYS A 540 4.93 -11.65 36.84
N GLU A 541 6.00 -11.89 36.10
CA GLU A 541 6.58 -10.96 35.15
C GLU A 541 6.83 -11.67 33.81
N TRP A 542 7.05 -10.91 32.74
CA TRP A 542 7.50 -11.48 31.47
C TRP A 542 8.97 -11.86 31.59
N ILE A 543 9.28 -13.15 31.43
CA ILE A 543 10.64 -13.69 31.51
C ILE A 543 11.08 -14.26 30.16
N PHE A 544 12.39 -14.21 29.92
CA PHE A 544 13.03 -14.81 28.75
C PHE A 544 13.07 -16.34 28.90
N ALA A 545 12.52 -17.05 27.90
CA ALA A 545 12.34 -18.50 27.93
C ALA A 545 13.47 -19.26 27.20
N GLY A 546 14.10 -18.62 26.20
CA GLY A 546 15.22 -19.17 25.42
C GLY A 546 15.41 -18.47 24.06
N LYS A 547 16.61 -18.55 23.48
CA LYS A 547 16.95 -18.06 22.13
C LYS A 547 17.71 -19.10 21.33
N TYR A 548 17.34 -19.29 20.07
CA TYR A 548 17.94 -20.22 19.13
C TYR A 548 18.21 -19.55 17.78
N ARG A 549 19.46 -19.62 17.29
CA ARG A 549 19.81 -19.33 15.89
C ARG A 549 19.96 -20.65 15.13
N VAL A 550 19.05 -20.91 14.20
CA VAL A 550 19.00 -22.17 13.42
C VAL A 550 19.00 -21.89 11.92
N HIS A 551 18.34 -20.82 11.50
CA HIS A 551 18.27 -20.43 10.09
C HIS A 551 19.57 -19.78 9.61
N HIS A 552 19.91 -20.05 8.35
CA HIS A 552 21.06 -19.47 7.65
C HIS A 552 20.70 -18.25 6.80
N GLY A 553 19.41 -18.01 6.56
CA GLY A 553 18.85 -16.79 5.97
C GLY A 553 17.82 -16.12 6.89
N PRO A 554 17.28 -14.96 6.49
CA PRO A 554 16.19 -14.27 7.19
C PRO A 554 15.01 -15.19 7.51
N ILE A 555 14.60 -15.20 8.79
CA ILE A 555 13.34 -15.82 9.21
C ILE A 555 12.20 -14.91 8.72
N LYS A 556 11.18 -15.50 8.09
CA LYS A 556 10.07 -14.78 7.45
C LYS A 556 8.83 -14.70 8.32
N SER A 557 8.55 -15.79 9.04
CA SER A 557 7.36 -15.93 9.87
C SER A 557 7.61 -16.96 10.97
N VAL A 558 6.84 -16.82 12.04
CA VAL A 558 6.84 -17.66 13.22
C VAL A 558 5.41 -17.86 13.68
N ALA A 559 5.07 -19.08 14.10
CA ALA A 559 3.74 -19.44 14.60
C ALA A 559 3.84 -20.31 15.85
N PHE A 560 2.90 -20.12 16.78
CA PHE A 560 2.65 -21.07 17.88
C PHE A 560 1.61 -22.10 17.43
N GLY A 561 1.80 -23.37 17.82
CA GLY A 561 0.84 -24.44 17.59
C GLY A 561 0.91 -25.51 18.66
N GLU A 562 -0.20 -26.19 18.91
CA GLU A 562 -0.27 -27.28 19.89
C GLU A 562 -0.23 -28.63 19.16
N THR A 563 0.51 -29.60 19.69
CA THR A 563 0.61 -30.95 19.09
C THR A 563 0.67 -32.02 20.16
N LEU A 564 0.25 -33.25 19.83
CA LEU A 564 0.42 -34.38 20.75
C LEU A 564 1.87 -34.90 20.83
N ASP A 565 2.39 -35.07 22.04
CA ASP A 565 3.69 -35.72 22.31
C ASP A 565 3.63 -37.26 22.19
N GLU A 566 4.76 -37.92 22.40
CA GLU A 566 4.89 -39.40 22.43
C GLU A 566 3.93 -40.09 23.42
N LYS A 567 3.47 -39.37 24.46
CA LYS A 567 2.56 -39.85 25.51
C LYS A 567 1.10 -39.46 25.26
N ASN A 568 0.80 -38.76 24.16
CA ASN A 568 -0.49 -38.13 23.86
C ASN A 568 -0.86 -36.99 24.82
N GLN A 569 0.13 -36.27 25.35
CA GLN A 569 -0.07 -35.02 26.07
C GLN A 569 0.05 -33.84 25.10
N VAL A 570 -0.75 -32.79 25.31
CA VAL A 570 -0.68 -31.57 24.49
C VAL A 570 0.61 -30.83 24.82
N GLN A 571 1.42 -30.59 23.80
CA GLN A 571 2.72 -29.94 23.87
C GLN A 571 2.72 -28.72 22.93
N LEU A 572 2.82 -27.53 23.52
CA LEU A 572 2.98 -26.27 22.79
C LEU A 572 4.31 -26.27 22.04
N LYS A 573 4.28 -25.85 20.78
CA LYS A 573 5.44 -25.73 19.89
C LYS A 573 5.49 -24.37 19.22
N VAL A 574 6.70 -23.99 18.83
CA VAL A 574 6.99 -22.86 17.95
C VAL A 574 7.50 -23.41 16.62
N PHE A 575 7.03 -22.82 15.54
CA PHE A 575 7.39 -23.13 14.16
C PHE A 575 8.01 -21.90 13.53
N THR A 576 9.16 -22.02 12.87
CA THR A 576 9.80 -20.90 12.14
C THR A 576 10.17 -21.29 10.72
N ILE A 577 9.87 -20.41 9.76
CA ILE A 577 10.26 -20.56 8.35
C ILE A 577 11.21 -19.45 7.91
N GLY A 578 12.16 -19.74 7.02
CA GLY A 578 13.13 -18.77 6.53
C GLY A 578 13.45 -18.90 5.04
N GLU A 579 14.15 -17.90 4.51
CA GLU A 579 14.65 -17.89 3.12
C GLU A 579 15.64 -19.03 2.83
N ASP A 580 16.16 -19.72 3.85
CA ASP A 580 16.95 -20.95 3.70
C ASP A 580 16.10 -22.22 3.49
N MET A 581 14.87 -22.05 2.98
CA MET A 581 13.91 -23.08 2.54
C MET A 581 13.51 -24.10 3.61
N LYS A 582 13.73 -23.76 4.88
CA LYS A 582 13.55 -24.67 6.03
C LYS A 582 12.42 -24.28 6.95
N LEU A 583 11.82 -25.30 7.54
CA LEU A 583 10.98 -25.25 8.72
C LEU A 583 11.79 -25.77 9.92
N ALA A 584 11.90 -24.98 10.99
CA ALA A 584 12.42 -25.43 12.28
C ALA A 584 11.29 -25.51 13.30
N VAL A 585 11.33 -26.55 14.15
CA VAL A 585 10.30 -26.87 15.14
C VAL A 585 10.92 -26.95 16.53
N TYR A 586 10.35 -26.23 17.49
CA TYR A 586 10.82 -26.14 18.87
C TYR A 586 9.69 -26.50 19.84
N ASP A 587 9.98 -27.27 20.89
CA ASP A 587 9.06 -27.46 22.01
C ASP A 587 9.18 -26.28 23.00
N VAL A 588 8.03 -25.84 23.51
CA VAL A 588 7.92 -24.88 24.63
C VAL A 588 7.57 -25.64 25.90
N LEU A 589 8.56 -25.81 26.78
CA LEU A 589 8.47 -26.64 27.97
C LEU A 589 7.79 -25.92 29.14
N ASP A 590 7.05 -26.69 29.92
CA ASP A 590 6.51 -26.25 31.20
C ASP A 590 7.65 -25.92 32.20
N PRO A 591 7.51 -24.88 33.05
CA PRO A 591 8.46 -24.53 34.12
C PRO A 591 8.92 -25.70 35.01
N THR A 592 8.10 -26.74 35.19
CA THR A 592 8.43 -27.93 35.97
C THR A 592 9.45 -28.85 35.30
N GLN A 593 9.63 -28.76 33.98
CA GLN A 593 10.60 -29.56 33.22
C GLN A 593 11.97 -28.89 33.15
N ASP A 594 12.00 -27.57 32.91
CA ASP A 594 13.22 -26.76 32.84
C ASP A 594 12.89 -25.31 33.24
N PRO A 595 13.26 -24.83 34.44
CA PRO A 595 12.87 -23.50 34.88
C PRO A 595 13.63 -22.37 34.17
N TYR A 596 14.76 -22.67 33.51
CA TYR A 596 15.70 -21.68 32.95
C TYR A 596 15.82 -21.68 31.42
N ASN A 597 15.71 -22.83 30.75
CA ASN A 597 15.64 -22.90 29.28
C ASN A 597 14.41 -23.72 28.84
N ARG A 598 13.30 -23.00 28.65
CA ARG A 598 11.99 -23.54 28.31
C ARG A 598 11.81 -23.75 26.80
N VAL A 599 12.82 -23.51 25.98
CA VAL A 599 12.78 -23.78 24.53
C VAL A 599 13.74 -24.92 24.20
N LYS A 600 13.30 -25.93 23.44
CA LYS A 600 14.19 -26.97 22.90
C LYS A 600 13.90 -27.24 21.43
N LEU A 601 14.88 -27.00 20.56
CA LEU A 601 14.84 -27.40 19.15
C LEU A 601 14.61 -28.92 19.03
N ARG A 602 13.69 -29.32 18.15
CA ARG A 602 13.34 -30.74 17.90
C ARG A 602 13.68 -31.21 16.50
N SER A 603 13.33 -30.42 15.48
CA SER A 603 13.49 -30.82 14.08
C SER A 603 13.80 -29.61 13.20
N VAL A 604 14.53 -29.84 12.11
CA VAL A 604 14.80 -28.88 11.04
C VAL A 604 14.72 -29.63 9.72
N VAL A 605 13.79 -29.25 8.86
CA VAL A 605 13.49 -29.95 7.61
C VAL A 605 13.42 -28.92 6.48
N SER A 606 13.98 -29.22 5.31
CA SER A 606 13.73 -28.43 4.09
C SER A 606 12.31 -28.70 3.63
N ILE A 607 11.48 -27.65 3.55
CA ILE A 607 10.07 -27.74 3.12
C ILE A 607 9.86 -27.33 1.65
N GLU A 608 10.84 -26.63 1.08
CA GLU A 608 10.88 -26.25 -0.34
C GLU A 608 12.28 -26.56 -0.92
N GLN A 609 12.38 -26.58 -2.24
CA GLN A 609 13.67 -26.63 -2.97
C GLN A 609 13.78 -25.55 -4.06
N GLU A 610 12.65 -25.22 -4.70
CA GLU A 610 12.61 -24.35 -5.88
C GLU A 610 12.21 -22.90 -5.53
N CYS A 611 11.39 -22.71 -4.49
CA CYS A 611 10.81 -21.42 -4.10
C CYS A 611 11.12 -21.01 -2.65
N LEU A 612 10.90 -19.73 -2.32
CA LEU A 612 11.16 -19.17 -1.00
C LEU A 612 9.88 -19.15 -0.14
N PRO A 613 9.89 -19.72 1.09
CA PRO A 613 8.79 -19.56 2.04
C PRO A 613 8.56 -18.09 2.43
N SER A 614 7.31 -17.68 2.63
CA SER A 614 6.92 -16.27 2.83
C SER A 614 6.11 -15.98 4.10
N ALA A 615 5.15 -16.83 4.47
CA ALA A 615 4.39 -16.73 5.71
C ALA A 615 3.98 -18.12 6.26
N CYS A 616 3.73 -18.23 7.55
CA CYS A 616 3.09 -19.42 8.14
C CYS A 616 2.07 -19.04 9.22
N ILE A 617 1.09 -19.92 9.45
CA ILE A 617 0.10 -19.78 10.51
C ILE A 617 -0.32 -21.18 10.99
N TRP A 618 -0.74 -21.28 12.25
CA TRP A 618 -1.36 -22.51 12.74
C TRP A 618 -2.73 -22.71 12.12
N TYR A 619 -3.02 -23.90 11.61
CA TYR A 619 -4.26 -24.17 10.90
C TYR A 619 -5.39 -24.55 11.89
N PRO A 620 -6.64 -24.12 11.67
CA PRO A 620 -7.71 -24.39 12.63
C PRO A 620 -8.08 -25.88 12.74
N ILE A 621 -7.97 -26.41 13.96
CA ILE A 621 -8.26 -27.81 14.30
C ILE A 621 -9.76 -28.14 14.12
N ASN A 622 -10.64 -27.14 14.17
CA ASN A 622 -12.07 -27.34 13.88
C ASN A 622 -12.35 -27.76 12.42
N LEU A 623 -11.39 -27.58 11.50
CA LEU A 623 -11.52 -27.90 10.07
C LEU A 623 -10.63 -29.08 9.61
N GLN A 624 -9.76 -29.61 10.48
CA GLN A 624 -8.87 -30.74 10.22
C GLN A 624 -8.77 -31.62 11.47
N ARG A 625 -8.97 -32.94 11.36
CA ARG A 625 -8.90 -33.87 12.52
C ARG A 625 -7.47 -34.14 13.02
N GLU A 626 -6.52 -33.27 12.68
CA GLU A 626 -5.09 -33.38 12.96
C GLU A 626 -4.47 -32.00 13.21
N ASP A 627 -3.34 -32.01 13.91
CA ASP A 627 -2.50 -30.84 14.15
C ASP A 627 -1.75 -30.44 12.84
N VAL A 628 -1.99 -29.24 12.32
CA VAL A 628 -1.50 -28.80 10.99
C VAL A 628 -0.95 -27.37 11.02
N LEU A 629 0.21 -27.16 10.39
CA LEU A 629 0.78 -25.85 10.05
C LEU A 629 0.50 -25.53 8.58
N LEU A 630 0.00 -24.32 8.29
CA LEU A 630 -0.08 -23.77 6.94
C LEU A 630 1.16 -22.92 6.64
N THR A 631 1.79 -23.12 5.49
CA THR A 631 2.84 -22.26 4.95
C THR A 631 2.48 -21.72 3.57
N THR A 632 2.96 -20.52 3.25
CA THR A 632 2.89 -19.93 1.90
C THR A 632 4.29 -19.72 1.34
N ASN A 633 4.41 -19.68 0.00
CA ASN A 633 5.68 -19.48 -0.69
C ASN A 633 5.58 -18.46 -1.83
N SER A 634 6.71 -18.18 -2.49
CA SER A 634 6.83 -17.23 -3.59
C SER A 634 6.24 -17.69 -4.93
N GLU A 635 5.80 -18.94 -5.06
CA GLU A 635 5.07 -19.49 -6.23
C GLU A 635 3.56 -19.63 -5.94
N PHE A 636 3.05 -18.78 -5.05
CA PHE A 636 1.63 -18.68 -4.69
C PHE A 636 1.02 -19.95 -4.10
N LYS A 637 1.84 -20.93 -3.67
CA LYS A 637 1.32 -22.18 -3.10
C LYS A 637 0.97 -22.04 -1.63
N LEU A 638 -0.11 -22.71 -1.24
CA LEU A 638 -0.55 -22.91 0.13
C LEU A 638 -0.30 -24.39 0.48
N LYS A 639 0.69 -24.66 1.35
CA LYS A 639 1.05 -26.03 1.74
C LYS A 639 0.68 -26.33 3.20
N LEU A 640 0.01 -27.46 3.43
CA LEU A 640 -0.39 -27.94 4.75
C LEU A 640 0.59 -29.02 5.25
N TRP A 641 1.11 -28.87 6.46
CA TRP A 641 2.14 -29.74 7.04
C TRP A 641 1.72 -30.29 8.40
N THR A 642 1.84 -31.60 8.60
CA THR A 642 1.65 -32.26 9.90
C THR A 642 3.00 -32.72 10.45
N VAL A 643 3.23 -32.52 11.75
CA VAL A 643 4.35 -33.13 12.49
C VAL A 643 3.88 -34.43 13.12
N LEU A 644 4.44 -35.56 12.68
CA LEU A 644 4.19 -36.87 13.28
C LEU A 644 4.85 -37.00 14.66
N LYS A 645 4.38 -37.98 15.44
CA LYS A 645 4.93 -38.31 16.78
C LYS A 645 6.40 -38.74 16.75
N ASP A 646 6.91 -39.20 15.61
CA ASP A 646 8.31 -39.52 15.37
C ASP A 646 9.13 -38.33 14.81
N LEU A 647 8.59 -37.11 14.93
CA LEU A 647 9.17 -35.83 14.49
C LEU A 647 9.40 -35.67 12.98
N ARG A 648 8.94 -36.62 12.16
CA ARG A 648 8.83 -36.42 10.71
C ARG A 648 7.77 -35.38 10.39
N ILE A 649 8.06 -34.53 9.40
CA ILE A 649 7.13 -33.53 8.89
C ILE A 649 6.69 -34.01 7.51
N ILE A 650 5.38 -34.01 7.23
CA ILE A 650 4.82 -34.52 5.97
C ILE A 650 3.88 -33.47 5.39
N CYS A 651 4.02 -33.17 4.10
CA CYS A 651 3.03 -32.39 3.36
C CYS A 651 1.74 -33.21 3.22
N LYS A 652 0.64 -32.66 3.72
CA LYS A 652 -0.70 -33.25 3.65
C LYS A 652 -1.47 -32.77 2.42
N LYS A 653 -1.17 -31.56 1.95
CA LYS A 653 -1.84 -30.93 0.82
C LYS A 653 -1.04 -29.75 0.24
N THR A 654 -1.00 -29.62 -1.07
CA THR A 654 -0.66 -28.38 -1.77
C THR A 654 -1.91 -27.83 -2.47
N CYS A 655 -2.15 -26.52 -2.35
CA CYS A 655 -3.17 -25.80 -3.12
C CYS A 655 -2.53 -24.60 -3.83
N LEU A 656 -3.02 -24.28 -5.03
CA LEU A 656 -2.79 -22.95 -5.60
C LEU A 656 -3.57 -21.92 -4.74
N GLY A 657 -2.90 -20.84 -4.37
CA GLY A 657 -3.50 -19.67 -3.73
C GLY A 657 -3.67 -18.50 -4.72
N PRO A 658 -4.09 -17.32 -4.24
CA PRO A 658 -4.23 -16.13 -5.06
C PRO A 658 -2.94 -15.77 -5.81
N THR A 659 -3.02 -15.70 -7.14
CA THR A 659 -1.91 -15.35 -8.04
C THR A 659 -1.77 -13.84 -8.27
N PHE A 660 -2.84 -13.08 -8.06
CA PHE A 660 -2.91 -11.64 -8.27
C PHE A 660 -2.29 -10.83 -7.11
N GLY A 661 -1.60 -9.73 -7.44
CA GLY A 661 -1.04 -8.81 -6.45
C GLY A 661 0.25 -9.26 -5.76
N GLY A 662 0.88 -10.33 -6.24
CA GLY A 662 2.14 -10.86 -5.69
C GLY A 662 1.95 -11.78 -4.47
N HIS A 663 3.02 -12.48 -4.09
CA HIS A 663 2.96 -13.54 -3.07
C HIS A 663 2.53 -13.02 -1.68
N ILE A 664 1.81 -13.88 -0.94
CA ILE A 664 1.36 -13.62 0.43
C ILE A 664 2.56 -13.40 1.37
N LYS A 665 2.50 -12.37 2.24
CA LYS A 665 3.48 -12.09 3.32
C LYS A 665 2.87 -12.02 4.73
N ARG A 666 1.54 -11.95 4.84
CA ARG A 666 0.80 -12.10 6.11
C ARG A 666 -0.39 -13.02 5.91
N LEU A 667 -0.63 -13.87 6.89
CA LEU A 667 -1.88 -14.59 7.09
C LEU A 667 -2.41 -14.23 8.47
N LEU A 668 -3.73 -14.08 8.60
CA LEU A 668 -4.41 -13.76 9.83
C LEU A 668 -5.73 -14.53 9.91
N LEU A 669 -5.92 -15.30 10.97
CA LEU A 669 -7.13 -16.07 11.20
C LEU A 669 -8.25 -15.16 11.73
N LEU A 670 -9.37 -15.08 11.02
CA LEU A 670 -10.55 -14.34 11.46
C LEU A 670 -11.40 -15.22 12.37
N ASN A 671 -11.96 -14.65 13.45
CA ASN A 671 -12.73 -15.35 14.48
C ASN A 671 -12.03 -16.60 15.09
N PRO A 672 -10.80 -16.49 15.62
CA PRO A 672 -10.08 -17.63 16.21
C PRO A 672 -10.61 -18.05 17.59
N SER A 673 -11.61 -17.35 18.15
CA SER A 673 -12.05 -17.56 19.54
C SER A 673 -13.53 -17.25 19.84
N ASP A 674 -14.33 -16.81 18.87
CA ASP A 674 -15.76 -16.58 19.11
C ASP A 674 -16.58 -17.86 18.92
N MET A 675 -16.66 -18.66 19.99
CA MET A 675 -17.46 -19.88 20.10
C MET A 675 -18.98 -19.68 19.92
N LYS A 676 -19.46 -18.46 19.63
CA LYS A 676 -20.86 -18.16 19.30
C LYS A 676 -21.06 -17.78 17.82
N ASN A 677 -19.99 -17.64 17.05
CA ASN A 677 -20.03 -17.21 15.66
C ASN A 677 -20.07 -18.43 14.72
N GLU A 678 -21.09 -18.52 13.85
CA GLU A 678 -21.22 -19.60 12.86
C GLU A 678 -20.11 -19.56 11.77
N TYR A 679 -19.30 -18.49 11.76
CA TYR A 679 -18.14 -18.30 10.89
C TYR A 679 -16.80 -18.48 11.61
N GLN A 680 -16.78 -18.97 12.86
CA GLN A 680 -15.56 -19.28 13.60
C GLN A 680 -14.60 -20.13 12.75
N ASP A 681 -13.32 -19.77 12.75
CA ASP A 681 -12.22 -20.47 12.06
C ASP A 681 -12.33 -20.63 10.53
N LYS A 682 -13.43 -20.20 9.88
CA LYS A 682 -13.68 -20.45 8.45
C LYS A 682 -12.89 -19.58 7.47
N TYR A 683 -12.23 -18.51 7.94
CA TYR A 683 -11.68 -17.48 7.05
C TYR A 683 -10.29 -17.01 7.46
N LEU A 684 -9.37 -16.96 6.50
CA LEU A 684 -8.08 -16.27 6.62
C LEU A 684 -8.16 -14.94 5.88
N ALA A 685 -7.84 -13.84 6.56
CA ALA A 685 -7.37 -12.64 5.88
C ALA A 685 -5.90 -12.84 5.46
N TYR A 686 -5.52 -12.31 4.30
CA TYR A 686 -4.14 -12.32 3.84
C TYR A 686 -3.72 -10.94 3.32
N SER A 687 -2.44 -10.60 3.46
CA SER A 687 -1.85 -9.49 2.71
C SER A 687 -0.72 -9.99 1.82
N THR A 688 -0.69 -9.48 0.60
CA THR A 688 0.41 -9.68 -0.34
C THR A 688 1.64 -8.90 0.09
N GLY A 689 2.73 -9.11 -0.63
CA GLY A 689 3.95 -8.35 -0.46
C GLY A 689 3.97 -6.94 -1.03
N GLU A 690 2.85 -6.51 -1.63
CA GLU A 690 2.72 -5.34 -2.48
C GLU A 690 1.41 -4.60 -2.12
N LYS A 691 0.46 -4.47 -3.07
CA LYS A 691 -0.72 -3.61 -2.95
C LYS A 691 -2.02 -4.31 -2.50
N VAL A 692 -2.10 -5.64 -2.53
CA VAL A 692 -3.38 -6.38 -2.34
C VAL A 692 -3.55 -6.95 -0.94
N VAL A 693 -4.77 -6.81 -0.38
CA VAL A 693 -5.26 -7.56 0.79
C VAL A 693 -6.48 -8.39 0.37
N GLY A 694 -6.76 -9.49 1.05
CA GLY A 694 -7.88 -10.35 0.66
C GLY A 694 -8.30 -11.36 1.72
N ILE A 695 -9.24 -12.22 1.33
CA ILE A 695 -9.82 -13.29 2.17
C ILE A 695 -9.76 -14.62 1.42
N ILE A 696 -9.43 -15.69 2.15
CA ILE A 696 -9.45 -17.09 1.71
C ILE A 696 -10.41 -17.86 2.61
N LYS A 697 -11.39 -18.54 2.01
CA LYS A 697 -12.31 -19.46 2.70
C LYS A 697 -11.62 -20.80 2.99
N LEU A 698 -11.85 -21.33 4.18
CA LEU A 698 -11.39 -22.65 4.62
C LEU A 698 -12.55 -23.67 4.63
N PRO A 699 -12.29 -24.98 4.48
CA PRO A 699 -10.99 -25.62 4.32
C PRO A 699 -10.37 -25.41 2.92
N LEU A 700 -9.03 -25.43 2.85
CA LEU A 700 -8.31 -25.23 1.59
C LEU A 700 -8.55 -26.39 0.63
N ASP A 701 -9.00 -26.07 -0.59
CA ASP A 701 -9.22 -27.03 -1.67
C ASP A 701 -8.64 -26.62 -3.02
N GLY A 702 -8.03 -25.43 -3.14
CA GLY A 702 -7.47 -24.91 -4.38
C GLY A 702 -8.50 -24.30 -5.33
N ASN A 703 -9.75 -24.12 -4.91
CA ASN A 703 -10.76 -23.43 -5.71
C ASN A 703 -10.48 -21.91 -5.69
N PRO A 704 -10.25 -21.25 -6.85
CA PRO A 704 -10.01 -19.81 -6.91
C PRO A 704 -11.23 -19.02 -6.44
N ASN A 705 -12.44 -19.52 -6.71
CA ASN A 705 -13.74 -18.94 -6.34
C ASN A 705 -14.06 -19.08 -4.84
N LYS A 706 -13.06 -19.43 -4.03
CA LYS A 706 -13.04 -19.36 -2.55
C LYS A 706 -12.02 -18.35 -2.03
N THR A 707 -11.48 -17.52 -2.91
CA THR A 707 -10.54 -16.46 -2.60
C THR A 707 -10.98 -15.15 -3.24
N MET A 708 -10.65 -14.02 -2.62
CA MET A 708 -10.84 -12.69 -3.18
C MET A 708 -9.78 -11.74 -2.61
N GLY A 709 -9.48 -10.66 -3.32
CA GLY A 709 -8.69 -9.57 -2.77
C GLY A 709 -8.86 -8.27 -3.55
N LEU A 710 -8.53 -7.17 -2.88
CA LEU A 710 -8.70 -5.80 -3.33
C LEU A 710 -7.39 -5.03 -3.17
N ILE A 711 -7.20 -3.95 -3.94
CA ILE A 711 -6.10 -3.02 -3.72
C ILE A 711 -6.30 -2.34 -2.37
N ALA A 712 -5.43 -2.65 -1.41
CA ALA A 712 -5.48 -2.14 -0.06
C ALA A 712 -4.75 -0.79 0.06
N HIS A 713 -3.59 -0.68 -0.57
CA HIS A 713 -2.67 0.45 -0.50
C HIS A 713 -1.91 0.54 -1.83
N PRO A 714 -1.60 1.73 -2.38
CA PRO A 714 -0.86 1.84 -3.65
C PRO A 714 0.63 1.50 -3.49
N GLU A 715 1.13 1.56 -2.26
CA GLU A 715 2.49 1.16 -1.88
C GLU A 715 2.43 -0.17 -1.09
N LYS A 716 3.60 -0.66 -0.66
CA LYS A 716 3.73 -1.92 0.08
C LYS A 716 2.95 -1.88 1.40
N ILE A 717 2.07 -2.86 1.59
CA ILE A 717 1.45 -3.15 2.90
C ILE A 717 2.56 -3.51 3.90
N VAL A 718 2.56 -2.84 5.05
CA VAL A 718 3.52 -3.04 6.14
C VAL A 718 3.06 -4.15 7.08
N ASP A 719 1.78 -4.13 7.46
CA ASP A 719 1.21 -5.11 8.39
C ASP A 719 -0.32 -5.28 8.31
N LEU A 720 -0.83 -6.34 8.95
CA LEU A 720 -2.23 -6.77 8.93
C LEU A 720 -2.67 -7.24 10.34
N SER A 721 -3.75 -6.69 10.88
CA SER A 721 -4.34 -7.08 12.18
C SER A 721 -5.86 -7.03 12.15
N SER A 722 -6.58 -7.63 13.11
CA SER A 722 -8.06 -7.66 13.13
C SER A 722 -8.66 -7.49 14.52
N THR A 723 -9.97 -7.23 14.56
CA THR A 723 -10.77 -7.44 15.76
C THR A 723 -10.91 -8.92 16.09
N GLN A 724 -11.22 -9.22 17.35
CA GLN A 724 -11.41 -10.59 17.85
C GLN A 724 -12.61 -11.30 17.19
N ASP A 725 -13.64 -10.54 16.79
CA ASP A 725 -14.82 -11.02 16.05
C ASP A 725 -14.62 -11.04 14.52
N GLY A 726 -13.40 -10.74 14.03
CA GLY A 726 -13.02 -10.80 12.61
C GLY A 726 -13.78 -9.89 11.64
N LYS A 727 -14.78 -9.13 12.10
CA LYS A 727 -15.63 -8.27 11.26
C LYS A 727 -14.92 -7.01 10.78
N LEU A 728 -13.87 -6.58 11.49
CA LEU A 728 -13.01 -5.49 11.07
C LEU A 728 -11.56 -5.97 11.02
N PHE A 729 -10.84 -5.64 9.94
CA PHE A 729 -9.39 -5.78 9.89
C PHE A 729 -8.71 -4.50 9.38
N PHE A 730 -7.46 -4.33 9.80
CA PHE A 730 -6.67 -3.12 9.63
C PHE A 730 -5.45 -3.44 8.79
N THR A 731 -5.16 -2.58 7.82
CA THR A 731 -3.97 -2.66 6.97
C THR A 731 -3.19 -1.35 7.07
N SER A 732 -1.92 -1.42 7.42
CA SER A 732 -1.02 -0.26 7.40
C SER A 732 -0.29 -0.19 6.05
N GLY A 733 -0.41 0.96 5.39
CA GLY A 733 0.39 1.28 4.22
C GLY A 733 1.79 1.76 4.61
N GLY A 734 2.67 1.86 3.62
CA GLY A 734 4.05 2.30 3.79
C GLY A 734 4.20 3.80 3.59
N ASP A 735 4.79 4.19 2.47
CA ASP A 735 5.05 5.59 2.12
C ASP A 735 3.80 6.37 1.66
N ASP A 736 2.62 5.75 1.69
CA ASP A 736 1.31 6.34 1.33
C ASP A 736 0.64 7.16 2.45
N PHE A 737 1.09 6.98 3.71
CA PHE A 737 0.57 7.59 4.94
C PHE A 737 -0.87 7.16 5.33
N ALA A 738 -1.32 5.97 4.93
CA ALA A 738 -2.68 5.48 5.22
C ALA A 738 -2.73 4.27 6.18
N ILE A 739 -3.80 4.21 6.99
CA ILE A 739 -4.26 2.98 7.64
C ILE A 739 -5.71 2.75 7.21
N ASN A 740 -5.95 1.63 6.52
CA ASN A 740 -7.24 1.28 5.93
C ASN A 740 -7.96 0.21 6.75
N ILE A 741 -9.24 0.46 7.03
CA ILE A 741 -10.08 -0.36 7.90
C ILE A 741 -11.15 -1.04 7.06
N TRP A 742 -11.08 -2.36 6.99
CA TRP A 742 -11.92 -3.19 6.15
C TRP A 742 -13.01 -3.84 6.97
N SER A 743 -14.26 -3.75 6.52
CA SER A 743 -15.38 -4.48 7.10
C SER A 743 -15.74 -5.71 6.27
N VAL A 744 -15.87 -6.85 6.94
CA VAL A 744 -16.15 -8.16 6.34
C VAL A 744 -17.61 -8.52 6.58
N ASP A 745 -18.36 -8.77 5.51
CA ASP A 745 -19.69 -9.39 5.62
C ASP A 745 -19.58 -10.89 5.28
N PHE A 746 -19.69 -11.72 6.32
CA PHE A 746 -19.57 -13.17 6.20
C PHE A 746 -20.76 -13.83 5.48
N ALA A 747 -21.94 -13.18 5.42
CA ALA A 747 -23.07 -13.71 4.66
C ALA A 747 -22.85 -13.48 3.16
N ALA A 748 -22.46 -12.26 2.77
CA ALA A 748 -22.06 -11.98 1.40
C ALA A 748 -20.82 -12.79 0.96
N LEU A 749 -19.89 -13.15 1.86
CA LEU A 749 -18.83 -14.13 1.56
C LEU A 749 -19.38 -15.54 1.30
N GLU A 750 -20.35 -16.04 2.08
CA GLU A 750 -20.93 -17.36 1.81
C GLU A 750 -21.71 -17.38 0.50
N ASP A 751 -22.39 -16.29 0.13
CA ASP A 751 -23.14 -16.17 -1.13
C ASP A 751 -22.23 -15.96 -2.35
N ASN A 752 -21.23 -15.06 -2.28
CA ASN A 752 -20.28 -14.87 -3.39
C ASN A 752 -19.38 -16.10 -3.61
N PHE A 753 -19.22 -16.98 -2.61
CA PHE A 753 -18.50 -18.25 -2.72
C PHE A 753 -19.42 -19.47 -2.99
N GLN A 754 -20.67 -19.27 -3.43
CA GLN A 754 -21.59 -20.33 -3.90
C GLN A 754 -21.56 -20.48 -5.43
N THR A 755 -20.57 -21.23 -5.93
CA THR A 755 -20.49 -21.60 -7.35
C THR A 755 -21.49 -22.70 -7.72
N GLN A 756 -22.21 -22.55 -8.83
CA GLN A 756 -23.00 -23.65 -9.43
C GLN A 756 -22.14 -24.63 -10.26
N GLU A 757 -20.92 -24.23 -10.60
CA GLU A 757 -19.94 -25.02 -11.34
C GLU A 757 -19.51 -26.29 -10.60
N THR A 758 -19.19 -27.34 -11.35
CA THR A 758 -18.57 -28.54 -10.81
C THR A 758 -17.07 -28.39 -10.61
N GLU A 759 -16.49 -29.21 -9.74
CA GLU A 759 -15.03 -29.25 -9.51
C GLU A 759 -14.24 -29.51 -10.82
N TYR A 760 -14.82 -30.24 -11.78
CA TYR A 760 -14.19 -30.45 -13.08
C TYR A 760 -14.07 -29.17 -13.89
N GLU A 761 -15.16 -28.40 -14.00
CA GLU A 761 -15.21 -27.15 -14.76
C GLU A 761 -14.22 -26.13 -14.20
N ILE A 762 -14.27 -25.90 -12.88
CA ILE A 762 -13.37 -24.98 -12.15
C ILE A 762 -11.89 -25.27 -12.43
N PHE A 763 -11.43 -26.51 -12.26
CA PHE A 763 -10.02 -26.85 -12.51
C PHE A 763 -9.68 -26.98 -14.00
N SER A 764 -10.66 -27.14 -14.90
CA SER A 764 -10.44 -27.09 -16.35
C SER A 764 -10.32 -25.67 -16.91
N ASN A 765 -10.97 -24.69 -16.28
CA ASN A 765 -10.84 -23.26 -16.61
C ASN A 765 -9.47 -22.70 -16.21
N LEU A 766 -8.79 -23.31 -15.24
CA LEU A 766 -7.41 -22.98 -14.81
C LEU A 766 -6.31 -23.63 -15.67
N LEU A 767 -6.68 -24.22 -16.81
CA LEU A 767 -5.75 -24.65 -17.84
C LEU A 767 -5.78 -23.69 -19.02
N ASP A 768 -4.64 -23.62 -19.69
CA ASP A 768 -4.37 -22.65 -20.75
C ASP A 768 -5.21 -23.03 -21.98
N GLY A 769 -6.10 -22.12 -22.41
CA GLY A 769 -7.16 -22.40 -23.38
C GLY A 769 -8.41 -23.12 -22.83
N GLY A 770 -8.51 -23.32 -21.51
CA GLY A 770 -9.71 -23.77 -20.81
C GLY A 770 -10.20 -25.19 -21.14
N PRO A 771 -11.51 -25.47 -21.00
CA PRO A 771 -12.10 -26.79 -21.21
C PRO A 771 -11.91 -27.38 -22.62
N GLU A 772 -11.72 -26.52 -23.63
CA GLU A 772 -11.43 -26.93 -25.01
C GLU A 772 -9.94 -26.91 -25.35
N GLY A 773 -9.08 -26.33 -24.49
CA GLY A 773 -7.65 -26.11 -24.71
C GLY A 773 -6.82 -27.37 -24.95
N GLN A 774 -5.67 -27.21 -25.59
CA GLN A 774 -4.79 -28.33 -25.94
C GLN A 774 -4.21 -29.01 -24.68
N THR A 775 -3.81 -28.22 -23.67
CA THR A 775 -3.29 -28.71 -22.39
C THR A 775 -4.22 -29.75 -21.73
N LEU A 776 -5.54 -29.54 -21.78
CA LEU A 776 -6.51 -30.50 -21.21
C LEU A 776 -6.72 -31.75 -22.08
N ARG A 777 -6.45 -31.69 -23.38
CA ARG A 777 -6.47 -32.85 -24.29
C ARG A 777 -5.24 -33.72 -24.05
N ASP A 778 -4.07 -33.10 -23.97
CA ASP A 778 -2.81 -33.80 -23.70
C ASP A 778 -2.85 -34.46 -22.30
N LEU A 779 -3.40 -33.78 -21.29
CA LEU A 779 -3.62 -34.36 -19.96
C LEU A 779 -4.51 -35.62 -20.00
N LYS A 780 -5.57 -35.61 -20.82
CA LYS A 780 -6.44 -36.78 -21.03
C LYS A 780 -5.66 -37.92 -21.71
N ASP A 781 -4.93 -37.63 -22.78
CA ASP A 781 -4.21 -38.63 -23.56
C ASP A 781 -3.03 -39.25 -22.79
N PHE A 782 -2.24 -38.47 -22.03
CA PHE A 782 -1.19 -39.01 -21.16
C PHE A 782 -1.76 -39.84 -19.99
N PHE A 783 -2.92 -39.46 -19.44
CA PHE A 783 -3.60 -40.25 -18.41
C PHE A 783 -4.10 -41.60 -18.99
N TYR A 784 -4.68 -41.61 -20.18
CA TYR A 784 -5.06 -42.86 -20.87
C TYR A 784 -3.85 -43.72 -21.26
N TYR A 785 -2.75 -43.11 -21.73
CA TYR A 785 -1.50 -43.83 -21.99
C TYR A 785 -0.96 -44.50 -20.73
N SER A 786 -1.05 -43.81 -19.58
CA SER A 786 -0.62 -44.33 -18.28
C SER A 786 -1.48 -45.50 -17.80
N GLN A 787 -2.80 -45.49 -18.05
CA GLN A 787 -3.69 -46.65 -17.83
C GLN A 787 -3.37 -47.86 -18.73
N ILE A 788 -2.79 -47.64 -19.91
CA ILE A 788 -2.37 -48.70 -20.83
C ILE A 788 -1.04 -49.31 -20.37
N ARG A 789 -0.06 -48.46 -20.03
CA ARG A 789 1.27 -48.84 -19.56
C ARG A 789 1.26 -49.57 -18.21
N SER A 790 0.38 -49.18 -17.29
CA SER A 790 0.20 -49.88 -16.00
C SER A 790 -0.34 -51.32 -16.14
N LYS A 791 -0.87 -51.70 -17.31
CA LYS A 791 -1.49 -53.02 -17.57
C LYS A 791 -0.68 -53.89 -18.52
N ASP A 792 0.64 -53.68 -18.53
CA ASP A 792 1.66 -54.31 -19.38
C ASP A 792 1.49 -53.98 -20.87
N GLU A 793 2.48 -53.31 -21.45
CA GLU A 793 2.52 -52.94 -22.86
C GLU A 793 2.49 -54.17 -23.80
N HIS A 794 3.04 -55.30 -23.36
CA HIS A 794 3.16 -56.53 -24.14
C HIS A 794 1.97 -57.50 -24.01
N THR A 795 0.92 -57.15 -23.26
CA THR A 795 -0.26 -58.02 -23.11
C THR A 795 -1.09 -58.14 -24.40
N THR A 796 -1.46 -59.36 -24.77
CA THR A 796 -2.35 -59.66 -25.90
C THR A 796 -3.82 -59.78 -25.51
N LYS A 797 -4.15 -59.56 -24.22
CA LYS A 797 -5.54 -59.54 -23.72
C LYS A 797 -6.20 -58.20 -24.01
N ALA A 798 -7.50 -58.21 -24.29
CA ALA A 798 -8.28 -56.98 -24.38
C ALA A 798 -8.22 -56.22 -23.04
N ARG A 799 -7.59 -55.03 -23.06
CA ARG A 799 -7.48 -54.16 -21.88
C ARG A 799 -8.86 -53.60 -21.53
N LYS A 800 -9.19 -53.57 -20.23
CA LYS A 800 -10.28 -52.75 -19.70
C LYS A 800 -9.68 -51.48 -19.11
N LEU A 801 -10.21 -50.35 -19.51
CA LEU A 801 -9.98 -49.07 -18.84
C LEU A 801 -11.05 -48.93 -17.76
N ASP A 802 -10.61 -48.74 -16.52
CA ASP A 802 -11.41 -48.61 -15.30
C ASP A 802 -11.29 -47.18 -14.72
N GLY A 803 -10.53 -46.29 -15.38
CA GLY A 803 -10.37 -44.90 -15.00
C GLY A 803 -9.23 -44.63 -14.01
N LEU A 804 -8.49 -45.67 -13.60
CA LEU A 804 -7.54 -45.63 -12.49
C LEU A 804 -6.08 -45.80 -12.96
N VAL A 805 -5.20 -44.99 -12.38
CA VAL A 805 -3.74 -45.00 -12.62
C VAL A 805 -3.02 -45.14 -11.27
N PRO A 806 -1.97 -45.98 -11.14
CA PRO A 806 -1.22 -46.10 -9.88
C PRO A 806 -0.43 -44.83 -9.54
N LEU A 807 -0.31 -44.48 -8.25
CA LEU A 807 0.37 -43.23 -7.81
C LEU A 807 1.83 -43.11 -8.30
N THR A 808 2.50 -44.23 -8.60
CA THR A 808 3.87 -44.26 -9.13
C THR A 808 3.99 -43.61 -10.53
N ALA A 809 2.89 -43.46 -11.27
CA ALA A 809 2.89 -42.80 -12.58
C ALA A 809 2.76 -41.27 -12.50
N ILE A 810 2.52 -40.68 -11.33
CA ILE A 810 2.37 -39.22 -11.17
C ILE A 810 3.59 -38.47 -11.75
N ALA A 811 4.81 -38.95 -11.47
CA ALA A 811 6.03 -38.32 -11.96
C ALA A 811 6.13 -38.32 -13.50
N ASP A 812 5.85 -39.45 -14.14
CA ASP A 812 5.87 -39.58 -15.60
C ASP A 812 4.78 -38.72 -16.26
N MET A 813 3.58 -38.66 -15.67
CA MET A 813 2.48 -37.83 -16.19
C MET A 813 2.75 -36.33 -16.03
N MET A 814 3.26 -35.88 -14.88
CA MET A 814 3.64 -34.47 -14.66
C MET A 814 4.71 -34.02 -15.67
N ARG A 815 5.75 -34.84 -15.87
CA ARG A 815 6.84 -34.59 -16.83
C ARG A 815 6.38 -34.62 -18.29
N SER A 816 5.41 -35.48 -18.62
CA SER A 816 4.77 -35.48 -19.95
C SER A 816 3.97 -34.20 -20.19
N MET A 817 3.36 -33.64 -19.14
CA MET A 817 2.66 -32.35 -19.12
C MET A 817 3.60 -31.13 -18.98
N GLY A 818 4.90 -31.27 -19.28
CA GLY A 818 5.89 -30.19 -19.26
C GLY A 818 6.29 -29.67 -17.88
N TYR A 819 5.78 -30.23 -16.78
CA TYR A 819 6.19 -29.86 -15.43
C TYR A 819 7.21 -30.87 -14.88
N PHE A 820 8.37 -30.40 -14.44
CA PHE A 820 9.49 -31.24 -14.01
C PHE A 820 9.74 -31.13 -12.48
N PRO A 821 8.81 -31.62 -11.63
CA PRO A 821 8.93 -31.52 -10.18
C PRO A 821 10.15 -32.26 -9.63
N THR A 822 10.71 -31.68 -8.57
CA THR A 822 11.65 -32.34 -7.67
C THR A 822 11.07 -33.63 -7.06
N ASN A 823 11.94 -34.59 -6.73
CA ASN A 823 11.57 -35.83 -6.07
C ASN A 823 10.87 -35.58 -4.72
N GLN A 824 11.22 -34.50 -4.01
CA GLN A 824 10.52 -34.07 -2.79
C GLN A 824 9.06 -33.67 -3.07
N GLU A 825 8.78 -32.93 -4.14
CA GLU A 825 7.41 -32.52 -4.47
C GLU A 825 6.61 -33.70 -5.08
N ILE A 826 7.26 -34.63 -5.77
CA ILE A 826 6.66 -35.93 -6.12
C ILE A 826 6.26 -36.73 -4.87
N GLU A 827 7.10 -36.76 -3.82
CA GLU A 827 6.72 -37.42 -2.57
C GLU A 827 5.53 -36.69 -1.90
N ASN A 828 5.50 -35.35 -1.95
CA ASN A 828 4.38 -34.55 -1.44
C ASN A 828 3.07 -34.88 -2.19
N MET A 829 3.08 -34.89 -3.52
CA MET A 829 1.94 -35.28 -4.37
C MET A 829 1.42 -36.70 -4.07
N ILE A 830 2.34 -37.66 -3.95
CA ILE A 830 2.00 -39.05 -3.63
C ILE A 830 1.38 -39.14 -2.23
N ASN A 831 1.95 -38.44 -1.24
CA ASN A 831 1.46 -38.44 0.13
C ASN A 831 0.08 -37.76 0.27
N GLU A 832 -0.18 -36.65 -0.43
CA GLU A 832 -1.50 -35.99 -0.47
C GLU A 832 -2.59 -36.98 -0.88
N ILE A 833 -2.46 -37.60 -2.05
CA ILE A 833 -3.50 -38.52 -2.54
C ILE A 833 -3.59 -39.77 -1.65
N LYS A 834 -2.45 -40.38 -1.30
CA LYS A 834 -2.37 -41.61 -0.51
C LYS A 834 -3.06 -41.51 0.85
N PHE A 835 -2.95 -40.36 1.51
CA PHE A 835 -3.51 -40.14 2.84
C PHE A 835 -4.82 -39.34 2.85
N SER A 836 -5.28 -38.81 1.71
CA SER A 836 -6.47 -37.96 1.57
C SER A 836 -7.73 -38.43 2.31
N LYS A 837 -8.02 -39.74 2.31
CA LYS A 837 -9.19 -40.36 2.98
C LYS A 837 -8.85 -41.11 4.27
N TYR A 838 -7.57 -41.16 4.67
CA TYR A 838 -7.07 -42.02 5.75
C TYR A 838 -7.69 -41.70 7.12
N LEU A 839 -8.03 -40.43 7.39
CA LEU A 839 -8.70 -39.99 8.63
C LEU A 839 -10.19 -40.36 8.70
N GLU A 840 -10.78 -40.81 7.60
CA GLU A 840 -12.20 -41.15 7.50
C GLU A 840 -12.42 -42.65 7.36
N THR A 841 -11.60 -43.32 6.55
CA THR A 841 -11.72 -44.75 6.25
C THR A 841 -10.70 -45.62 7.00
N GLY A 842 -9.56 -45.06 7.41
CA GLY A 842 -8.39 -45.82 7.87
C GLY A 842 -7.59 -46.49 6.74
N GLU A 843 -7.99 -46.31 5.47
CA GLU A 843 -7.37 -46.95 4.30
C GLU A 843 -6.44 -45.98 3.56
N GLN A 844 -5.40 -46.52 2.94
CA GLN A 844 -4.46 -45.75 2.09
C GLN A 844 -4.82 -45.95 0.62
N ILE A 845 -4.80 -44.86 -0.15
CA ILE A 845 -5.09 -44.89 -1.59
C ILE A 845 -3.81 -45.26 -2.36
N SER A 846 -3.92 -46.12 -3.37
CA SER A 846 -2.82 -46.56 -4.25
C SER A 846 -2.99 -46.19 -5.72
N GLU A 847 -4.17 -45.69 -6.11
CA GLU A 847 -4.53 -45.35 -7.49
C GLU A 847 -5.35 -44.05 -7.50
N LEU A 848 -5.25 -43.26 -8.58
CA LEU A 848 -5.96 -41.98 -8.74
C LEU A 848 -6.83 -41.95 -10.00
N GLU A 849 -7.87 -41.10 -9.98
CA GLU A 849 -8.77 -40.80 -11.09
C GLU A 849 -8.33 -39.54 -11.86
N ILE A 850 -8.83 -39.36 -13.08
CA ILE A 850 -8.42 -38.24 -13.95
C ILE A 850 -8.73 -36.86 -13.36
N ASN A 851 -9.86 -36.70 -12.67
CA ASN A 851 -10.22 -35.43 -12.03
C ASN A 851 -9.29 -35.11 -10.85
N THR A 852 -8.83 -36.15 -10.13
CA THR A 852 -7.80 -36.01 -9.10
C THR A 852 -6.46 -35.59 -9.73
N PHE A 853 -6.10 -36.15 -10.90
CA PHE A 853 -4.88 -35.75 -11.60
C PHE A 853 -4.94 -34.32 -12.14
N LEU A 854 -6.06 -33.90 -12.73
CA LEU A 854 -6.29 -32.51 -13.18
C LEU A 854 -6.08 -31.52 -12.03
N LYS A 855 -6.73 -31.76 -10.89
CA LYS A 855 -6.61 -30.93 -9.69
C LYS A 855 -5.19 -30.91 -9.12
N LEU A 856 -4.52 -32.06 -9.08
CA LEU A 856 -3.12 -32.17 -8.65
C LEU A 856 -2.20 -31.37 -9.59
N TYR A 857 -2.39 -31.50 -10.91
CA TYR A 857 -1.60 -30.76 -11.89
C TYR A 857 -1.78 -29.24 -11.74
N VAL A 858 -3.01 -28.74 -11.64
CA VAL A 858 -3.26 -27.29 -11.44
C VAL A 858 -2.68 -26.78 -10.10
N ASN A 859 -2.85 -27.54 -9.01
CA ASN A 859 -2.33 -27.14 -7.71
C ASN A 859 -0.79 -27.11 -7.66
N HIS A 860 -0.10 -28.04 -8.33
CA HIS A 860 1.36 -28.14 -8.29
C HIS A 860 2.09 -27.46 -9.47
N LYS A 861 1.49 -27.26 -10.66
CA LYS A 861 2.17 -26.59 -11.80
C LYS A 861 2.70 -25.22 -11.38
N PRO A 862 3.92 -24.81 -11.75
CA PRO A 862 4.41 -23.47 -11.44
C PRO A 862 3.53 -22.44 -12.18
N VAL A 863 3.34 -21.27 -11.57
CA VAL A 863 2.52 -20.20 -12.17
C VAL A 863 3.27 -19.50 -13.31
N ASN A 864 4.60 -19.39 -13.19
CA ASN A 864 5.47 -18.79 -14.18
C ASN A 864 6.45 -19.87 -14.68
N GLY A 865 6.77 -19.88 -15.98
CA GLY A 865 7.78 -20.78 -16.54
C GLY A 865 9.20 -20.51 -16.01
N VAL A 866 10.08 -21.51 -16.10
CA VAL A 866 11.51 -21.34 -15.77
C VAL A 866 12.17 -20.50 -16.87
N THR A 867 12.51 -19.25 -16.56
CA THR A 867 13.12 -18.34 -17.53
C THR A 867 14.60 -18.64 -17.75
N LYS A 868 15.07 -18.35 -18.98
CA LYS A 868 16.48 -18.36 -19.36
C LYS A 868 17.36 -17.51 -18.44
N GLY A 869 16.81 -16.40 -17.91
CA GLY A 869 17.48 -15.55 -16.92
C GLY A 869 17.74 -16.25 -15.58
N GLN A 870 16.76 -16.98 -15.04
CA GLN A 870 16.93 -17.79 -13.82
C GLN A 870 17.97 -18.89 -14.03
N ILE A 871 17.95 -19.57 -15.18
CA ILE A 871 18.96 -20.58 -15.54
C ILE A 871 20.36 -19.94 -15.62
N TYR A 872 20.48 -18.78 -16.27
CA TYR A 872 21.74 -18.03 -16.36
C TYR A 872 22.30 -17.66 -14.98
N ASP A 873 21.49 -17.06 -14.08
CA ASP A 873 21.96 -16.67 -12.75
C ASP A 873 22.26 -17.87 -11.84
N ALA A 874 21.53 -19.00 -11.98
CA ALA A 874 21.85 -20.24 -11.28
C ALA A 874 23.21 -20.81 -11.72
N LEU A 875 23.46 -20.92 -13.03
CA LEU A 875 24.74 -21.38 -13.59
C LEU A 875 25.89 -20.43 -13.24
N LYS A 876 25.65 -19.12 -13.26
CA LYS A 876 26.60 -18.09 -12.86
C LYS A 876 26.99 -18.23 -11.39
N THR A 877 26.01 -18.46 -10.51
CA THR A 877 26.22 -18.76 -9.09
C THR A 877 27.08 -20.01 -8.90
N LEU A 878 26.77 -21.11 -9.61
CA LEU A 878 27.59 -22.34 -9.59
C LEU A 878 29.01 -22.11 -10.15
N SER A 879 29.18 -21.21 -11.12
CA SER A 879 30.47 -20.83 -11.71
C SER A 879 31.33 -19.93 -10.80
N LYS A 880 30.73 -19.32 -9.76
CA LYS A 880 31.30 -18.23 -8.93
C LYS A 880 31.58 -16.97 -9.77
N ASP A 881 30.54 -16.51 -10.47
CA ASP A 881 30.50 -15.28 -11.27
C ASP A 881 31.48 -15.22 -12.47
N THR A 882 32.09 -16.35 -12.87
CA THR A 882 32.97 -16.40 -14.06
C THR A 882 32.20 -16.45 -15.38
N GLY A 883 30.96 -16.95 -15.37
CA GLY A 883 30.17 -17.19 -16.59
C GLY A 883 30.72 -18.33 -17.48
N VAL A 884 31.71 -19.08 -17.01
CA VAL A 884 32.33 -20.21 -17.71
C VAL A 884 32.72 -21.29 -16.70
N MET A 885 32.40 -22.56 -16.99
CA MET A 885 32.72 -23.71 -16.12
C MET A 885 33.37 -24.86 -16.92
N PRO A 886 34.37 -25.60 -16.39
CA PRO A 886 34.83 -26.85 -16.99
C PRO A 886 33.72 -27.91 -17.02
N TRP A 887 33.59 -28.66 -18.11
CA TRP A 887 32.54 -29.70 -18.25
C TRP A 887 32.62 -30.79 -17.16
N ASP A 888 33.84 -31.21 -16.81
CA ASP A 888 34.08 -32.16 -15.73
C ASP A 888 33.56 -31.65 -14.37
N GLN A 889 33.67 -30.33 -14.12
CA GLN A 889 33.15 -29.71 -12.89
C GLN A 889 31.61 -29.65 -12.92
N PHE A 890 31.00 -29.40 -14.08
CA PHE A 890 29.55 -29.38 -14.21
C PHE A 890 28.94 -30.78 -13.98
N THR A 891 29.51 -31.81 -14.60
CA THR A 891 29.05 -33.20 -14.41
C THR A 891 29.28 -33.72 -12.98
N GLU A 892 30.38 -33.34 -12.33
CA GLU A 892 30.61 -33.66 -10.91
C GLU A 892 29.63 -32.92 -9.97
N LEU A 893 29.17 -31.71 -10.33
CA LEU A 893 28.11 -31.03 -9.57
C LEU A 893 26.77 -31.78 -9.68
N LEU A 894 26.39 -32.26 -10.86
CA LEU A 894 25.17 -33.08 -11.06
C LEU A 894 25.20 -34.40 -10.26
N LYS A 895 26.39 -34.99 -10.07
CA LYS A 895 26.60 -36.21 -9.26
C LYS A 895 26.61 -35.95 -7.74
N THR A 896 26.88 -34.71 -7.29
CA THR A 896 27.19 -34.43 -5.88
C THR A 896 26.27 -33.42 -5.19
N LYS A 897 25.50 -32.61 -5.94
CA LYS A 897 24.62 -31.54 -5.44
C LYS A 897 23.17 -31.76 -5.85
N GLY A 898 22.26 -31.10 -5.14
CA GLY A 898 20.82 -31.17 -5.38
C GLY A 898 20.30 -32.61 -5.32
N GLU A 899 19.34 -32.89 -6.19
CA GLU A 899 18.88 -34.24 -6.48
C GLU A 899 19.87 -34.88 -7.47
N LYS A 900 20.66 -35.84 -6.97
CA LYS A 900 21.83 -36.37 -7.66
C LYS A 900 21.42 -37.29 -8.80
N LEU A 901 21.97 -37.03 -9.98
CA LEU A 901 21.90 -37.96 -11.10
C LEU A 901 23.04 -38.98 -11.01
N ASP A 902 22.77 -40.24 -11.34
CA ASP A 902 23.80 -41.25 -11.47
C ASP A 902 24.54 -41.16 -12.83
N GLU A 903 25.63 -41.92 -12.98
CA GLU A 903 26.48 -41.85 -14.17
C GLU A 903 25.81 -42.40 -15.45
N GLN A 904 24.84 -43.32 -15.31
CA GLN A 904 24.05 -43.86 -16.42
C GLN A 904 22.92 -42.92 -16.82
N GLU A 905 22.27 -42.28 -15.84
CA GLU A 905 21.30 -41.20 -16.08
C GLU A 905 21.96 -40.03 -16.82
N ILE A 906 23.12 -39.57 -16.36
CA ILE A 906 23.88 -38.49 -17.01
C ILE A 906 24.27 -38.88 -18.45
N GLU A 907 24.77 -40.10 -18.70
CA GLU A 907 25.10 -40.51 -20.07
C GLU A 907 23.84 -40.63 -20.95
N TYR A 908 22.72 -41.14 -20.42
CA TYR A 908 21.45 -41.25 -21.14
C TYR A 908 20.86 -39.89 -21.54
N TYR A 909 20.80 -38.93 -20.62
CA TYR A 909 20.31 -37.58 -20.93
C TYR A 909 21.26 -36.85 -21.89
N LEU A 910 22.59 -37.03 -21.75
CA LEU A 910 23.55 -36.44 -22.67
C LEU A 910 23.55 -37.09 -24.07
N GLU A 911 23.32 -38.40 -24.21
CA GLU A 911 23.09 -39.02 -25.52
C GLU A 911 21.82 -38.50 -26.20
N SER A 912 20.80 -38.17 -25.40
CA SER A 912 19.52 -37.63 -25.89
C SER A 912 19.60 -36.17 -26.33
N LEU A 913 20.34 -35.34 -25.58
CA LEU A 913 20.52 -33.90 -25.85
C LEU A 913 21.66 -33.60 -26.84
N LEU A 914 22.75 -34.40 -26.83
CA LEU A 914 23.90 -34.25 -27.72
C LEU A 914 24.06 -35.48 -28.64
N PRO A 915 23.22 -35.62 -29.69
CA PRO A 915 23.48 -36.60 -30.72
C PRO A 915 24.92 -36.44 -31.26
N ASN A 916 25.67 -37.54 -31.26
CA ASN A 916 27.11 -37.67 -31.57
C ASN A 916 28.12 -37.40 -30.42
N LYS A 917 27.70 -37.27 -29.14
CA LYS A 917 28.60 -37.19 -27.95
C LYS A 917 29.68 -36.10 -28.01
N ASN A 918 29.36 -34.95 -28.63
CA ASN A 918 30.34 -33.90 -28.90
C ASN A 918 30.48 -32.92 -27.71
N TYR A 919 31.02 -33.41 -26.58
CA TYR A 919 31.09 -32.66 -25.33
C TYR A 919 32.04 -31.44 -25.41
N PRO A 920 31.60 -30.22 -25.04
CA PRO A 920 32.47 -29.05 -25.03
C PRO A 920 33.45 -29.09 -23.86
N GLN A 921 34.68 -28.61 -24.07
CA GLN A 921 35.70 -28.57 -22.98
C GLN A 921 35.36 -27.53 -21.90
N GLN A 922 34.61 -26.49 -22.26
CA GLN A 922 34.14 -25.45 -21.35
C GLN A 922 32.67 -25.15 -21.64
N LEU A 923 31.88 -25.10 -20.58
CA LEU A 923 30.49 -24.65 -20.54
C LEU A 923 30.49 -23.12 -20.64
N HIS A 924 30.03 -22.56 -21.76
CA HIS A 924 29.69 -21.14 -21.87
C HIS A 924 28.19 -20.98 -21.60
N LEU A 925 27.81 -20.04 -20.71
CA LEU A 925 26.43 -19.96 -20.21
C LEU A 925 25.37 -19.80 -21.31
N ASN A 926 25.62 -18.92 -22.29
CA ASN A 926 24.69 -18.68 -23.40
C ASN A 926 24.45 -19.97 -24.20
N ASN A 927 25.53 -20.63 -24.64
CA ASN A 927 25.49 -21.89 -25.37
C ASN A 927 24.75 -23.00 -24.62
N LEU A 928 24.69 -22.99 -23.28
CA LEU A 928 23.92 -24.02 -22.56
C LEU A 928 22.41 -23.86 -22.77
N CYS A 929 21.90 -22.64 -22.64
CA CYS A 929 20.49 -22.36 -22.85
C CYS A 929 20.11 -22.52 -24.33
N ASP A 930 20.94 -21.96 -25.22
CA ASP A 930 20.67 -21.83 -26.65
C ASP A 930 20.94 -23.12 -27.45
N GLU A 931 22.02 -23.85 -27.16
CA GLU A 931 22.50 -24.98 -27.98
C GLU A 931 22.31 -26.36 -27.33
N LEU A 932 22.25 -26.46 -25.99
CA LEU A 932 22.07 -27.75 -25.28
C LEU A 932 20.63 -27.98 -24.84
N LEU A 933 20.01 -26.98 -24.19
CA LEU A 933 18.70 -27.11 -23.57
C LEU A 933 17.56 -26.67 -24.49
N GLY A 934 17.85 -25.86 -25.53
CA GLY A 934 16.85 -25.43 -26.52
C GLY A 934 15.78 -24.50 -25.97
N PHE A 935 16.10 -23.68 -24.96
CA PHE A 935 15.17 -22.66 -24.47
C PHE A 935 15.08 -21.51 -25.48
N GLU A 936 14.00 -21.51 -26.27
CA GLU A 936 13.59 -20.34 -27.03
C GLU A 936 13.28 -19.19 -26.06
N ASP A 937 13.57 -17.95 -26.50
CA ASP A 937 13.28 -16.75 -25.72
C ASP A 937 11.76 -16.49 -25.72
N MET A 938 11.06 -17.12 -24.77
CA MET A 938 9.73 -16.68 -24.33
C MET A 938 9.88 -15.30 -23.69
N ASP A 939 9.88 -14.27 -24.53
CA ASP A 939 9.93 -12.87 -24.13
C ASP A 939 8.72 -12.56 -23.26
N GLY A 940 8.94 -12.53 -21.94
CA GLY A 940 7.88 -12.34 -20.91
C GLY A 940 7.09 -11.03 -21.03
N THR A 941 7.38 -10.19 -22.02
CA THR A 941 6.48 -9.13 -22.49
C THR A 941 5.18 -9.65 -23.08
N GLN A 942 5.12 -10.86 -23.67
CA GLN A 942 3.85 -11.40 -24.15
C GLN A 942 2.96 -11.87 -22.99
N GLU A 943 3.47 -12.71 -22.09
CA GLU A 943 2.70 -13.12 -20.89
C GLU A 943 2.31 -11.93 -20.00
N GLN A 944 3.14 -10.88 -19.91
CA GLN A 944 2.78 -9.65 -19.19
C GLN A 944 1.78 -8.75 -19.94
N GLN A 945 1.59 -8.92 -21.25
CA GLN A 945 0.52 -8.26 -22.00
C GLN A 945 -0.78 -9.09 -21.92
N GLU A 946 -0.70 -10.41 -22.08
CA GLU A 946 -1.87 -11.30 -21.95
C GLU A 946 -2.44 -11.28 -20.52
N GLN A 947 -1.60 -11.24 -19.47
CA GLN A 947 -2.04 -11.01 -18.08
C GLN A 947 -2.52 -9.56 -17.81
N GLN A 948 -2.31 -8.62 -18.72
CA GLN A 948 -2.93 -7.28 -18.67
C GLN A 948 -4.24 -7.21 -19.48
N GLU A 949 -4.41 -8.06 -20.49
CA GLU A 949 -5.64 -8.18 -21.29
C GLU A 949 -6.70 -9.08 -20.60
N GLU A 950 -6.32 -10.17 -19.93
CA GLU A 950 -7.26 -10.97 -19.11
C GLU A 950 -7.87 -10.15 -17.94
N VAL A 951 -7.13 -9.16 -17.41
CA VAL A 951 -7.64 -8.22 -16.40
C VAL A 951 -8.60 -7.18 -17.00
N GLN A 952 -8.58 -6.96 -18.33
CA GLN A 952 -9.56 -6.12 -19.03
C GLN A 952 -10.83 -6.89 -19.37
N ASP A 953 -10.73 -8.13 -19.87
CA ASP A 953 -11.91 -8.94 -20.21
C ASP A 953 -12.76 -9.29 -18.97
N ALA A 954 -12.13 -9.53 -17.81
CA ALA A 954 -12.83 -9.68 -16.53
C ALA A 954 -13.57 -8.41 -16.05
N GLY A 955 -13.33 -7.25 -16.67
CA GLY A 955 -14.04 -6.00 -16.44
C GLY A 955 -15.13 -5.68 -17.47
N SER A 956 -15.39 -6.57 -18.43
CA SER A 956 -16.25 -6.28 -19.60
C SER A 956 -17.73 -6.69 -19.46
N GLU A 957 -18.07 -7.61 -18.55
CA GLU A 957 -19.47 -8.09 -18.42
C GLU A 957 -20.40 -7.11 -17.65
N ASP A 958 -19.85 -6.17 -16.89
CA ASP A 958 -20.61 -5.16 -16.11
C ASP A 958 -21.19 -4.00 -16.95
N GLU A 959 -20.95 -3.93 -18.28
CA GLU A 959 -21.60 -2.92 -19.15
C GLU A 959 -23.11 -3.16 -19.42
N GLN A 960 -23.76 -4.15 -18.76
CA GLN A 960 -25.20 -4.42 -18.91
C GLN A 960 -25.98 -4.66 -17.60
N GLN A 961 -25.93 -3.70 -16.66
CA GLN A 961 -27.08 -3.42 -15.78
C GLN A 961 -27.21 -1.96 -15.30
#